data_AF-A0A2A2J1M8-F1
#
_entry.id   AF-A0A2A2J1M8-F1
#
_cell.length_a   1.000
_cell.length_b   1.000
_cell.length_c   1.000
_cell.angle_alpha   90.00
_cell.angle_beta   90.00
_cell.angle_gamma   90.00
#
_symmetry.space_group_name_H-M   'P 1'
#
loop_
_entity.id
_entity.type
_entity.pdbx_description
1 polymer ?
#
loop_
_entity_poly.entity_id
_entity_poly.type
_entity_poly.pdbx_seq_one_letter_code
_entity_poly.pdbx_strand_id
1 'polypeptide(L)'
;MHHCLIAVPISLAEIPSSLRQREGREIEYSWCSDRLINHTPLPQYFTCNLRDFYVPVAKQGEKNSRIVIGHNVGFDRARTQSPYEKEPTGVLFMDTMAMVASMLGMADHQETMYKTRRAQTDGMDDSDPALSQVGPIEGNSEDQKGDGWIREWKKRVSPKGLADVHKYLYPNKKPLDKQYQNFFVKCSLPDVREKFQILMKYCAHDVLATAQIYAKLMPMFQEKIPHPISLAGMVYMGDAYLPINQHWRQFYQASNIEAKMNVLISEERERVPRIEDGSDEISHYFCEEYDPTHSDERRREKRFVVLDRGLQSLHKAVRTSEVRFNILGIFSCLNHYFKSHEIMRLNMSEISWYQTIFKQAARRETPIENLKPDDITFKTKASCPIFGFVYGPYPMLKIDKFGFGFLVPTTKAVKEIPEFMQLEIPSEGEEPFDFPIRKCAEFVRANLKTVNDVEKSAKPAIDWGDLKFYRLPHSSGLQENVGDMYSKSFYKLFGNLIRPTRNVEYFGSLLKSIQDTKFWDSYSERINEEISAWYEDSPPIEDGAPSQGVIAPAICPAGTVSRRSVHKLWVTLTNATESSRLGTGIKTMVQAPPGYKLVGADVDSQEQWIVALFGDASQALVKPVSERIAGLTPFSNMMLVGSKNDGTDLHSVVAKQLGISRDLAKTLNYARLYGSGVQHAKQELIKTGKKPQEATKVAKQLFALTKGELMQWTNIKPEYNDMWFEFAAERGFDGFKNCVVVDGVIYLPHSHSSFRKIADEFELFLMKKLKDKAARGFKINFFYEDIQKDYYLFYGGYESSTFNWLAMHSSSPLPHTPVLKATISTALQPLDPSVPDASNFLSKYKRSIMNWHVQSSAVDFLHLLLVSMRWLCSKYDIPARFVISIHDEVRYLVPKEDAPRLSLALMIAHMHVRAYMSNTVGIEQLPLSVAFFSKVDVDTVLRKEPTLKCENPDGTRPEDGQGWTIEDVLRLTGGSLRKPSTNRIGDQNSGNENGYEDIKEAKRSAI
;
A
#
# COMPACT_ATOMS: atom_id res chain seq x y z
N MET A 1 22.79 19.95 -4.07
CA MET A 1 22.11 20.54 -5.24
C MET A 1 20.63 20.84 -4.98
N HIS A 2 19.92 20.06 -4.14
CA HIS A 2 18.48 20.21 -3.86
C HIS A 2 17.98 21.56 -3.29
N HIS A 3 18.85 22.56 -3.11
CA HIS A 3 18.56 23.84 -2.46
C HIS A 3 18.77 25.06 -3.37
N CYS A 4 18.91 24.84 -4.69
CA CYS A 4 18.87 25.91 -5.67
C CYS A 4 17.62 25.71 -6.53
N LEU A 5 16.75 26.71 -6.50
CA LEU A 5 15.44 26.67 -7.12
C LEU A 5 15.34 27.76 -8.18
N ILE A 6 14.64 27.44 -9.26
CA ILE A 6 14.29 28.34 -10.34
C ILE A 6 12.78 28.23 -10.49
N ALA A 7 12.08 29.37 -10.50
CA ALA A 7 10.65 29.42 -10.77
C ALA A 7 10.34 30.40 -11.90
N VAL A 8 9.52 29.96 -12.85
CA VAL A 8 9.06 30.77 -13.97
C VAL A 8 7.53 30.82 -13.91
N PRO A 9 6.91 31.85 -13.33
CA PRO A 9 5.46 32.02 -13.36
C PRO A 9 4.96 32.49 -14.73
N ILE A 10 3.72 32.12 -15.06
CA ILE A 10 2.93 32.74 -16.14
C ILE A 10 1.59 33.16 -15.54
N SER A 11 1.21 34.43 -15.71
CA SER A 11 -0.11 34.92 -15.29
C SER A 11 -1.20 34.46 -16.27
N LEU A 12 -2.23 33.77 -15.76
CA LEU A 12 -3.38 33.31 -16.56
C LEU A 12 -4.44 34.40 -16.76
N ALA A 13 -4.30 35.59 -16.16
CA ALA A 13 -5.22 36.72 -16.32
C ALA A 13 -5.31 37.23 -17.78
N GLU A 14 -4.50 36.66 -18.67
CA GLU A 14 -4.32 37.07 -20.05
C GLU A 14 -4.48 35.91 -21.06
N ILE A 15 -5.37 34.93 -20.80
CA ILE A 15 -5.79 33.98 -21.84
C ILE A 15 -7.24 34.28 -22.25
N PRO A 16 -7.48 35.17 -23.26
CA PRO A 16 -8.80 35.34 -23.85
C PRO A 16 -9.26 34.06 -24.57
N SER A 17 -10.58 33.89 -24.63
CA SER A 17 -11.34 32.79 -25.25
C SER A 17 -11.09 32.56 -26.75
N SER A 18 -10.17 33.29 -27.36
CA SER A 18 -9.70 33.12 -28.74
C SER A 18 -8.24 32.63 -28.76
N LEU A 19 -8.03 31.33 -28.52
CA LEU A 19 -6.79 30.63 -28.89
C LEU A 19 -6.64 30.60 -30.43
N ARG A 20 -6.33 31.75 -31.06
CA ARG A 20 -5.87 31.82 -32.44
C ARG A 20 -4.56 32.60 -32.49
N GLN A 21 -3.49 31.85 -32.72
CA GLN A 21 -2.24 32.32 -33.34
C GLN A 21 -1.74 33.70 -32.90
N ARG A 22 -0.99 33.75 -31.80
CA ARG A 22 0.18 34.63 -31.66
C ARG A 22 0.99 34.14 -30.46
N GLU A 23 2.08 33.45 -30.76
CA GLU A 23 3.22 33.30 -29.85
C GLU A 23 3.68 34.72 -29.52
N GLY A 24 3.46 35.21 -28.29
CA GLY A 24 3.89 36.56 -27.93
C GLY A 24 3.12 37.23 -26.80
N ARG A 25 2.95 36.58 -25.65
CA ARG A 25 2.73 37.28 -24.37
C ARG A 25 3.90 36.94 -23.46
N GLU A 26 4.54 37.99 -22.95
CA GLU A 26 5.83 37.95 -22.26
C GLU A 26 5.76 37.15 -20.96
N ILE A 27 6.80 36.37 -20.70
CA ILE A 27 7.08 35.79 -19.38
C ILE A 27 7.43 36.98 -18.49
N GLU A 28 6.51 37.40 -17.63
CA GLU A 28 6.68 38.69 -16.93
C GLU A 28 7.84 38.65 -15.93
N TYR A 29 8.10 37.54 -15.23
CA TYR A 29 9.18 37.44 -14.24
C TYR A 29 9.70 36.01 -14.08
N SER A 30 10.95 35.85 -13.65
CA SER A 30 11.48 34.58 -13.14
C SER A 30 12.15 34.81 -11.79
N TRP A 31 12.02 33.86 -10.88
CA TRP A 31 12.70 33.88 -9.59
C TRP A 31 13.85 32.87 -9.62
N CYS A 32 15.02 33.31 -9.18
CA CYS A 32 16.20 32.45 -9.03
C CYS A 32 16.71 32.58 -7.60
N SER A 33 17.03 31.43 -7.01
CA SER A 33 17.64 31.39 -5.68
C SER A 33 18.91 32.23 -5.62
N ASP A 34 19.05 33.00 -4.55
CA ASP A 34 20.23 33.83 -4.25
C ASP A 34 21.54 33.06 -4.45
N ARG A 35 21.57 31.80 -4.01
CA ARG A 35 22.74 30.94 -4.10
C ARG A 35 23.19 30.63 -5.53
N LEU A 36 22.26 30.58 -6.47
CA LEU A 36 22.60 30.38 -7.88
C LEU A 36 23.34 31.59 -8.45
N ILE A 37 23.09 32.79 -7.90
CA ILE A 37 23.63 34.06 -8.36
C ILE A 37 24.88 34.46 -7.56
N ASN A 38 24.81 34.42 -6.23
CA ASN A 38 25.74 35.08 -5.31
C ASN A 38 26.72 34.13 -4.60
N HIS A 39 26.79 32.86 -5.00
CA HIS A 39 27.74 31.87 -4.45
C HIS A 39 27.65 31.69 -2.92
N THR A 40 26.50 31.98 -2.33
CA THR A 40 26.24 31.89 -0.89
C THR A 40 26.56 30.47 -0.38
N PRO A 41 27.41 30.34 0.66
CA PRO A 41 27.83 29.03 1.17
C PRO A 41 26.64 28.22 1.72
N LEU A 42 26.78 26.89 1.76
CA LEU A 42 25.83 26.06 2.51
C LEU A 42 25.83 26.52 3.96
N PRO A 43 24.65 26.77 4.56
CA PRO A 43 24.58 26.79 6.01
C PRO A 43 25.20 25.49 6.53
N GLN A 44 26.06 25.62 7.54
CA GLN A 44 26.89 24.53 8.07
C GLN A 44 26.06 23.35 8.59
N TYR A 45 24.78 23.61 8.86
CA TYR A 45 23.81 22.63 9.26
C TYR A 45 22.69 22.55 8.21
N PHE A 46 22.27 21.33 7.87
CA PHE A 46 21.03 21.05 7.15
C PHE A 46 19.77 21.57 7.89
N THR A 47 19.95 22.25 9.02
CA THR A 47 18.94 22.69 9.99
C THR A 47 18.76 24.22 10.02
N CYS A 48 19.52 24.98 9.23
CA CYS A 48 19.33 26.42 9.10
C CYS A 48 18.29 26.72 8.01
N ASN A 49 17.34 27.56 8.38
CA ASN A 49 16.16 28.03 7.66
C ASN A 49 16.27 28.05 6.11
N LEU A 50 15.89 26.94 5.46
CA LEU A 50 15.74 26.87 4.00
C LEU A 50 14.58 27.73 3.48
N ARG A 51 13.74 28.28 4.37
CA ARG A 51 12.58 29.12 4.01
C ARG A 51 12.97 30.33 3.19
N ASP A 52 14.09 30.98 3.52
CA ASP A 52 14.58 32.16 2.79
C ASP A 52 15.14 31.80 1.40
N PHE A 53 15.38 30.51 1.14
CA PHE A 53 15.77 29.99 -0.16
C PHE A 53 14.61 29.39 -0.96
N TYR A 54 13.37 29.41 -0.44
CA TYR A 54 12.19 28.92 -1.16
C TYR A 54 11.54 30.01 -2.00
N VAL A 55 10.78 29.58 -3.01
CA VAL A 55 10.08 30.49 -3.92
C VAL A 55 8.96 31.20 -3.15
N PRO A 56 8.96 32.55 -3.05
CA PRO A 56 7.92 33.30 -2.35
C PRO A 56 6.71 33.49 -3.26
N VAL A 57 5.77 32.52 -3.23
CA VAL A 57 4.56 32.54 -4.09
C VAL A 57 3.45 33.43 -3.50
N ALA A 58 3.53 33.74 -2.21
CA ALA A 58 2.66 34.69 -1.51
C ALA A 58 3.50 35.61 -0.65
N LYS A 59 3.02 36.84 -0.41
CA LYS A 59 3.59 37.67 0.66
C LYS A 59 3.22 37.06 2.01
N GLN A 60 4.10 37.19 3.00
CA GLN A 60 3.80 36.74 4.36
C GLN A 60 2.52 37.43 4.87
N GLY A 61 1.57 36.63 5.38
CA GLY A 61 0.26 37.13 5.84
C GLY A 61 -0.74 37.47 4.72
N GLU A 62 -0.43 37.20 3.45
CA GLU A 62 -1.36 37.41 2.34
C GLU A 62 -2.53 36.41 2.40
N LYS A 63 -3.74 36.95 2.60
CA LYS A 63 -5.00 36.18 2.66
C LYS A 63 -5.74 36.11 1.33
N ASN A 64 -5.23 36.75 0.27
CA ASN A 64 -5.84 36.71 -1.04
C ASN A 64 -5.87 35.27 -1.56
N SER A 65 -7.06 34.80 -1.94
CA SER A 65 -7.21 33.46 -2.50
C SER A 65 -6.58 33.38 -3.89
N ARG A 66 -5.62 32.48 -4.06
CA ARG A 66 -4.97 32.19 -5.35
C ARG A 66 -4.81 30.68 -5.52
N ILE A 67 -4.79 30.23 -6.77
CA ILE A 67 -4.50 28.83 -7.11
C ILE A 67 -3.27 28.80 -8.01
N VAL A 68 -2.27 28.04 -7.59
CA VAL A 68 -1.06 27.75 -8.36
C VAL A 68 -1.30 26.46 -9.13
N ILE A 69 -1.18 26.52 -10.45
CA ILE A 69 -1.36 25.36 -11.31
C ILE A 69 0.02 24.86 -11.73
N GLY A 70 0.27 23.56 -11.51
CA GLY A 70 1.51 22.91 -11.89
C GLY A 70 1.27 21.52 -12.47
N HIS A 71 2.33 20.91 -12.98
CA HIS A 71 2.33 19.51 -13.38
C HIS A 71 3.23 18.73 -12.46
N ASN A 72 2.68 17.77 -11.71
CA ASN A 72 3.32 17.21 -10.52
C ASN A 72 3.58 18.30 -9.47
N VAL A 73 2.59 19.18 -9.27
CA VAL A 73 2.71 20.39 -8.45
C VAL A 73 3.10 20.10 -6.99
N GLY A 74 2.85 18.88 -6.48
CA GLY A 74 3.29 18.49 -5.14
C GLY A 74 4.80 18.63 -4.96
N PHE A 75 5.57 18.32 -6.02
CA PHE A 75 7.03 18.49 -6.03
C PHE A 75 7.44 19.96 -5.93
N ASP A 76 6.74 20.85 -6.66
CA ASP A 76 6.97 22.29 -6.64
C ASP A 76 6.50 22.91 -5.32
N ARG A 77 5.33 22.49 -4.82
CA ARG A 77 4.73 22.93 -3.55
C ARG A 77 5.72 22.76 -2.40
N ALA A 78 6.35 21.59 -2.28
CA ALA A 78 7.36 21.34 -1.24
C ALA A 78 8.60 22.26 -1.32
N ARG A 79 8.75 23.04 -2.40
CA ARG A 79 9.85 23.98 -2.64
C ARG A 79 9.40 25.45 -2.68
N THR A 80 8.15 25.71 -2.31
CA THR A 80 7.59 27.07 -2.16
C THR A 80 7.48 27.44 -0.68
N GLN A 81 7.47 28.73 -0.37
CA GLN A 81 7.43 29.20 1.03
C GLN A 81 6.05 28.98 1.68
N SER A 82 4.96 29.22 0.95
CA SER A 82 3.59 29.31 1.48
C SER A 82 3.11 28.09 2.30
N PRO A 83 3.41 26.83 1.92
CA PRO A 83 3.02 25.65 2.69
C PRO A 83 3.64 25.56 4.10
N TYR A 84 4.78 26.24 4.32
CA TYR A 84 5.54 26.21 5.57
C TYR A 84 5.20 27.38 6.51
N GLU A 85 4.29 28.28 6.12
CA GLU A 85 3.83 29.36 7.01
C GLU A 85 3.04 28.78 8.20
N LYS A 86 3.22 29.35 9.41
CA LYS A 86 2.47 28.92 10.62
C LYS A 86 0.97 29.13 10.46
N GLU A 87 0.60 30.30 9.95
CA GLU A 87 -0.77 30.63 9.60
C GLU A 87 -1.09 30.17 8.17
N PRO A 88 -2.25 29.54 7.93
CA PRO A 88 -2.65 29.13 6.59
C PRO A 88 -2.71 30.33 5.64
N THR A 89 -2.08 30.20 4.47
CA THR A 89 -2.16 31.22 3.40
C THR A 89 -3.41 31.02 2.55
N GLY A 90 -3.80 32.05 1.79
CA GLY A 90 -4.86 31.93 0.78
C GLY A 90 -4.46 31.15 -0.49
N VAL A 91 -3.21 30.66 -0.56
CA VAL A 91 -2.68 29.99 -1.76
C VAL A 91 -2.94 28.49 -1.69
N LEU A 92 -3.54 27.96 -2.75
CA LEU A 92 -3.78 26.54 -2.95
C LEU A 92 -3.09 26.06 -4.23
N PHE A 93 -2.93 24.74 -4.36
CA PHE A 93 -2.20 24.13 -5.47
C PHE A 93 -3.11 23.17 -6.24
N MET A 94 -3.01 23.20 -7.57
CA MET A 94 -3.77 22.35 -8.48
C MET A 94 -2.82 21.56 -9.37
N ASP A 95 -2.95 20.23 -9.31
CA ASP A 95 -2.05 19.31 -10.00
C ASP A 95 -2.67 18.80 -11.31
N THR A 96 -2.12 19.24 -12.44
CA THR A 96 -2.53 18.72 -13.76
C THR A 96 -2.16 17.25 -13.95
N MET A 97 -1.10 16.75 -13.29
CA MET A 97 -0.75 15.32 -13.34
C MET A 97 -1.82 14.47 -12.65
N ALA A 98 -2.36 14.94 -11.52
CA ALA A 98 -3.46 14.27 -10.83
C ALA A 98 -4.75 14.23 -11.68
N MET A 99 -5.05 15.33 -12.39
CA MET A 99 -6.16 15.37 -13.34
C MET A 99 -5.98 14.31 -14.44
N VAL A 100 -4.79 14.22 -15.04
CA VAL A 100 -4.46 13.21 -16.05
C VAL A 100 -4.60 11.81 -15.49
N ALA A 101 -4.01 11.53 -14.32
CA ALA A 101 -4.05 10.21 -13.72
C ALA A 101 -5.49 9.73 -13.45
N SER A 102 -6.38 10.63 -13.03
CA SER A 102 -7.80 10.33 -12.83
C SER A 102 -8.59 10.07 -14.12
N MET A 103 -8.26 10.77 -15.22
CA MET A 103 -9.06 10.75 -16.46
C MET A 103 -8.51 9.87 -17.58
N LEU A 104 -7.18 9.82 -17.72
CA LEU A 104 -6.42 9.21 -18.82
C LEU A 104 -5.36 8.21 -18.33
N GLY A 105 -5.13 8.16 -17.01
CA GLY A 105 -4.10 7.34 -16.40
C GLY A 105 -4.37 5.85 -16.53
N MET A 106 -3.29 5.06 -16.52
CA MET A 106 -3.33 3.61 -16.63
C MET A 106 -3.12 2.95 -15.26
N ALA A 107 -3.62 1.73 -15.10
CA ALA A 107 -3.24 0.88 -13.98
C ALA A 107 -1.82 0.32 -14.18
N ASP A 108 -1.12 -0.08 -13.12
CA ASP A 108 0.30 -0.49 -13.18
C ASP A 108 0.59 -1.56 -14.24
N HIS A 109 -0.22 -2.63 -14.31
CA HIS A 109 -0.08 -3.68 -15.32
C HIS A 109 -0.34 -3.18 -16.74
N GLN A 110 -1.19 -2.15 -16.91
CA GLN A 110 -1.43 -1.50 -18.20
C GLN A 110 -0.28 -0.58 -18.58
N GLU A 111 0.34 0.11 -17.61
CA GLU A 111 1.55 0.91 -17.85
C GLU A 111 2.70 0.03 -18.35
N THR A 112 2.92 -1.14 -17.73
CA THR A 112 3.91 -2.11 -18.21
C THR A 112 3.61 -2.56 -19.62
N MET A 113 2.36 -2.97 -19.89
CA MET A 113 1.92 -3.37 -21.24
C MET A 113 2.11 -2.25 -22.28
N TYR A 114 1.80 -1.01 -21.91
CA TYR A 114 1.98 0.16 -22.78
C TYR A 114 3.45 0.38 -23.11
N LYS A 115 4.34 0.31 -22.11
CA LYS A 115 5.79 0.50 -22.29
C LYS A 115 6.41 -0.59 -23.15
N THR A 116 6.16 -1.87 -22.84
CA THR A 116 6.70 -3.01 -23.61
C THR A 116 6.31 -2.91 -25.09
N ARG A 117 5.04 -2.58 -25.36
CA ARG A 117 4.54 -2.43 -26.74
C ARG A 117 4.86 -1.10 -27.39
N ARG A 118 5.39 -0.11 -26.66
CA ARG A 118 5.93 1.13 -27.22
C ARG A 118 7.37 0.89 -27.69
N ALA A 119 8.17 0.18 -26.89
CA ALA A 119 9.52 -0.24 -27.28
C ALA A 119 9.53 -1.10 -28.55
N GLN A 120 8.50 -1.93 -28.76
CA GLN A 120 8.34 -2.75 -29.97
C GLN A 120 7.94 -1.95 -31.23
N THR A 121 7.18 -0.85 -31.10
CA THR A 121 6.65 -0.08 -32.25
C THR A 121 7.51 1.11 -32.64
N ASP A 122 8.16 1.75 -31.67
CA ASP A 122 8.83 3.03 -31.85
C ASP A 122 10.38 2.89 -31.93
N GLY A 123 10.89 1.66 -31.82
CA GLY A 123 12.32 1.38 -31.65
C GLY A 123 12.81 1.61 -30.21
N MET A 124 13.95 1.02 -29.85
CA MET A 124 14.57 1.16 -28.53
C MET A 124 15.02 2.61 -28.33
N ASP A 125 14.45 3.31 -27.36
CA ASP A 125 14.94 4.64 -26.93
C ASP A 125 16.02 4.40 -25.86
N ASP A 126 17.30 4.57 -26.23
CA ASP A 126 18.48 4.26 -25.40
C ASP A 126 18.61 5.11 -24.11
N SER A 127 17.65 5.98 -23.84
CA SER A 127 17.72 6.99 -22.77
C SER A 127 17.03 6.61 -21.45
N ASP A 128 16.28 5.50 -21.38
CA ASP A 128 15.59 5.04 -20.16
C ASP A 128 16.24 3.77 -19.56
N PRO A 129 16.99 3.87 -18.45
CA PRO A 129 17.64 2.74 -17.78
C PRO A 129 16.66 1.67 -17.24
N ALA A 130 15.36 1.98 -17.13
CA ALA A 130 14.34 1.01 -16.70
C ALA A 130 13.92 0.06 -17.84
N LEU A 131 14.25 0.36 -19.09
CA LEU A 131 13.92 -0.45 -20.27
C LEU A 131 14.95 -1.57 -20.54
N SER A 132 16.15 -1.49 -19.98
CA SER A 132 17.24 -2.45 -20.23
C SER A 132 17.12 -3.76 -19.43
N GLN A 133 16.18 -3.85 -18.48
CA GLN A 133 15.94 -5.06 -17.67
C GLN A 133 14.80 -5.95 -18.18
N VAL A 134 14.07 -5.52 -19.21
CA VAL A 134 12.99 -6.32 -19.79
C VAL A 134 13.56 -7.08 -20.97
N GLY A 135 14.03 -8.31 -20.72
CA GLY A 135 14.44 -9.21 -21.79
C GLY A 135 13.29 -9.44 -22.79
N PRO A 136 13.59 -9.72 -24.07
CA PRO A 136 12.56 -10.07 -25.03
C PRO A 136 11.83 -11.32 -24.54
N ILE A 137 10.55 -11.18 -24.22
CA ILE A 137 9.69 -12.33 -23.95
C ILE A 137 9.42 -12.97 -25.31
N GLU A 138 9.94 -14.18 -25.53
CA GLU A 138 9.54 -15.02 -26.67
C GLU A 138 8.03 -15.24 -26.57
N GLY A 139 7.27 -14.53 -27.40
CA GLY A 139 5.83 -14.66 -27.47
C GLY A 139 5.48 -15.98 -28.16
N ASN A 140 4.71 -16.83 -27.48
CA ASN A 140 3.98 -17.90 -28.15
C ASN A 140 3.10 -17.29 -29.24
N SER A 141 3.14 -17.89 -30.42
CA SER A 141 2.47 -17.45 -31.66
C SER A 141 0.93 -17.38 -31.59
N GLU A 142 0.32 -17.74 -30.47
CA GLU A 142 -1.13 -17.63 -30.26
C GLU A 142 -1.60 -16.22 -29.80
N ASP A 143 -0.71 -15.37 -29.28
CA ASP A 143 -1.05 -14.02 -28.77
C ASP A 143 -1.20 -12.94 -29.88
N GLN A 144 -0.88 -13.26 -31.14
CA GLN A 144 -0.95 -12.30 -32.25
C GLN A 144 -2.38 -12.03 -32.76
N LYS A 145 -3.39 -12.77 -32.31
CA LYS A 145 -4.81 -12.54 -32.68
C LYS A 145 -5.53 -11.48 -31.83
N GLY A 146 -4.91 -10.93 -30.78
CA GLY A 146 -5.58 -10.09 -29.76
C GLY A 146 -5.29 -8.58 -29.81
N ASP A 147 -4.75 -8.06 -30.91
CA ASP A 147 -4.23 -6.68 -30.98
C ASP A 147 -5.26 -5.62 -31.39
N GLY A 148 -6.46 -6.03 -31.80
CA GLY A 148 -7.51 -5.14 -32.32
C GLY A 148 -7.94 -4.06 -31.31
N TRP A 149 -8.29 -4.48 -30.09
CA TRP A 149 -8.72 -3.55 -29.05
C TRP A 149 -7.59 -2.67 -28.52
N ILE A 150 -6.34 -3.18 -28.52
CA ILE A 150 -5.17 -2.51 -27.94
C ILE A 150 -4.83 -1.24 -28.72
N ARG A 151 -4.98 -1.27 -30.05
CA ARG A 151 -4.75 -0.10 -30.90
C ARG A 151 -5.71 1.05 -30.56
N GLU A 152 -7.00 0.76 -30.42
CA GLU A 152 -8.00 1.77 -30.05
C GLU A 152 -7.85 2.22 -28.59
N TRP A 153 -7.49 1.30 -27.69
CA TRP A 153 -7.19 1.62 -26.30
C TRP A 153 -5.99 2.58 -26.16
N LYS A 154 -4.88 2.36 -26.89
CA LYS A 154 -3.69 3.23 -26.87
C LYS A 154 -4.03 4.69 -27.22
N LYS A 155 -5.00 4.94 -28.10
CA LYS A 155 -5.43 6.30 -28.48
C LYS A 155 -6.18 7.03 -27.37
N ARG A 156 -6.67 6.31 -26.35
CA ARG A 156 -7.51 6.85 -25.28
C ARG A 156 -6.75 7.11 -23.97
N VAL A 157 -5.50 6.68 -23.87
CA VAL A 157 -4.70 6.72 -22.64
C VAL A 157 -3.44 7.53 -22.84
N SER A 158 -2.87 8.06 -21.75
CA SER A 158 -1.57 8.73 -21.80
C SER A 158 -0.76 8.43 -20.53
N PRO A 159 0.57 8.23 -20.65
CA PRO A 159 1.46 8.31 -19.50
C PRO A 159 1.32 9.66 -18.79
N LYS A 160 1.65 9.68 -17.50
CA LYS A 160 1.39 10.84 -16.61
C LYS A 160 2.36 12.00 -16.82
N GLY A 161 3.52 11.78 -17.46
CA GLY A 161 4.58 12.78 -17.58
C GLY A 161 4.25 13.92 -18.53
N LEU A 162 4.75 15.12 -18.22
CA LEU A 162 4.42 16.37 -18.92
C LEU A 162 4.53 16.27 -20.44
N ALA A 163 5.66 15.77 -20.95
CA ALA A 163 5.91 15.64 -22.38
C ALA A 163 4.96 14.65 -23.08
N ASP A 164 4.64 13.52 -22.42
CA ASP A 164 3.74 12.52 -22.97
C ASP A 164 2.29 13.04 -22.99
N VAL A 165 1.87 13.77 -21.95
CA VAL A 165 0.57 14.45 -21.91
C VAL A 165 0.47 15.57 -22.94
N HIS A 166 1.51 16.39 -23.08
CA HIS A 166 1.56 17.46 -24.07
C HIS A 166 1.44 16.89 -25.49
N LYS A 167 2.21 15.83 -25.80
CA LYS A 167 2.13 15.10 -27.08
C LYS A 167 0.73 14.52 -27.31
N TYR A 168 0.10 13.97 -26.29
CA TYR A 168 -1.25 13.41 -26.39
C TYR A 168 -2.30 14.47 -26.71
N LEU A 169 -2.28 15.61 -26.01
CA LEU A 169 -3.26 16.69 -26.18
C LEU A 169 -2.96 17.60 -27.36
N TYR A 170 -1.70 17.69 -27.80
CA TYR A 170 -1.23 18.55 -28.88
C TYR A 170 -0.31 17.78 -29.85
N PRO A 171 -0.81 16.76 -30.56
CA PRO A 171 0.01 15.90 -31.42
C PRO A 171 0.67 16.65 -32.58
N ASN A 172 0.12 17.80 -32.99
CA ASN A 172 0.63 18.62 -34.08
C ASN A 172 1.69 19.65 -33.63
N LYS A 173 1.98 19.75 -32.32
CA LYS A 173 3.03 20.64 -31.80
C LYS A 173 4.37 19.90 -31.69
N LYS A 174 5.47 20.66 -31.72
CA LYS A 174 6.80 20.11 -31.49
C LYS A 174 6.85 19.42 -30.11
N PRO A 175 7.37 18.18 -30.01
CA PRO A 175 7.53 17.50 -28.73
C PRO A 175 8.39 18.30 -27.76
N LEU A 176 8.07 18.21 -26.47
CA LEU A 176 8.93 18.77 -25.42
C LEU A 176 10.25 18.01 -25.38
N ASP A 177 11.32 18.75 -25.22
CA ASP A 177 12.66 18.21 -25.02
C ASP A 177 12.72 17.53 -23.64
N LYS A 178 13.34 16.35 -23.53
CA LYS A 178 13.55 15.64 -22.26
C LYS A 178 15.00 15.72 -21.78
N GLN A 179 15.91 16.23 -22.61
CA GLN A 179 17.36 16.16 -22.38
C GLN A 179 17.80 16.87 -21.09
N TYR A 180 17.18 18.01 -20.77
CA TYR A 180 17.61 18.87 -19.66
C TYR A 180 16.96 18.54 -18.31
N GLN A 181 15.97 17.65 -18.25
CA GLN A 181 15.27 17.31 -17.01
C GLN A 181 16.22 16.77 -15.93
N ASN A 182 17.09 15.82 -16.32
CA ASN A 182 18.05 15.20 -15.40
C ASN A 182 19.22 16.12 -15.02
N PHE A 183 19.39 17.23 -15.72
CA PHE A 183 20.50 18.16 -15.49
C PHE A 183 20.39 18.80 -14.10
N PHE A 184 19.18 19.21 -13.70
CA PHE A 184 18.93 19.81 -12.36
C PHE A 184 19.11 18.83 -11.19
N VAL A 185 19.11 17.51 -11.47
CA VAL A 185 19.24 16.48 -10.44
C VAL A 185 20.66 15.97 -10.34
N LYS A 186 21.36 15.80 -11.47
CA LYS A 186 22.66 15.11 -11.54
C LYS A 186 23.86 16.06 -11.64
N CYS A 187 23.69 17.27 -12.16
CA CYS A 187 24.80 18.17 -12.51
C CYS A 187 25.09 19.21 -11.43
N SER A 188 26.37 19.57 -11.27
CA SER A 188 26.82 20.48 -10.21
C SER A 188 26.31 21.92 -10.40
N LEU A 189 26.32 22.72 -9.32
CA LEU A 189 25.90 24.12 -9.40
C LEU A 189 26.70 24.95 -10.42
N PRO A 190 28.04 24.78 -10.55
CA PRO A 190 28.79 25.38 -11.66
C PRO A 190 28.22 25.03 -13.04
N ASP A 191 27.90 23.76 -13.29
CA ASP A 191 27.34 23.30 -14.58
C ASP A 191 25.98 23.97 -14.86
N VAL A 192 25.15 24.15 -13.83
CA VAL A 192 23.85 24.84 -13.93
C VAL A 192 24.03 26.32 -14.26
N ARG A 193 25.05 26.99 -13.70
CA ARG A 193 25.35 28.39 -14.02
C ARG A 193 25.84 28.56 -15.46
N GLU A 194 26.72 27.67 -15.92
CA GLU A 194 27.25 27.71 -17.28
C GLU A 194 26.13 27.59 -18.33
N LYS A 195 25.16 26.69 -18.09
CA LYS A 195 24.03 26.46 -19.00
C LYS A 195 22.76 27.21 -18.61
N PHE A 196 22.86 28.20 -17.73
CA PHE A 196 21.72 28.85 -17.09
C PHE A 196 20.65 29.33 -18.08
N GLN A 197 21.05 30.04 -19.15
CA GLN A 197 20.09 30.58 -20.14
C GLN A 197 19.32 29.47 -20.88
N ILE A 198 19.99 28.37 -21.21
CA ILE A 198 19.36 27.21 -21.88
C ILE A 198 18.37 26.55 -20.92
N LEU A 199 18.77 26.37 -19.66
CA LEU A 199 17.95 25.79 -18.60
C LEU A 199 16.73 26.66 -18.26
N MET A 200 16.87 27.99 -18.21
CA MET A 200 15.76 28.92 -18.02
C MET A 200 14.74 28.85 -19.16
N LYS A 201 15.23 28.79 -20.40
CA LYS A 201 14.36 28.64 -21.58
C LYS A 201 13.62 27.30 -21.56
N TYR A 202 14.29 26.24 -21.13
CA TYR A 202 13.69 24.92 -20.90
C TYR A 202 12.55 24.99 -19.87
N CYS A 203 12.81 25.56 -18.68
CA CYS A 203 11.80 25.74 -17.64
C CYS A 203 10.60 26.57 -18.13
N ALA A 204 10.85 27.65 -18.89
CA ALA A 204 9.79 28.47 -19.46
C ALA A 204 8.89 27.68 -20.44
N HIS A 205 9.48 26.82 -21.28
CA HIS A 205 8.70 25.97 -22.17
C HIS A 205 7.87 24.94 -21.42
N ASP A 206 8.37 24.36 -20.32
CA ASP A 206 7.63 23.43 -19.48
C ASP A 206 6.43 24.09 -18.80
N VAL A 207 6.60 25.33 -18.31
CA VAL A 207 5.50 26.10 -17.73
C VAL A 207 4.46 26.46 -18.79
N LEU A 208 4.90 26.90 -19.97
CA LEU A 208 4.00 27.15 -21.10
C LEU A 208 3.23 25.89 -21.51
N ALA A 209 3.90 24.73 -21.56
CA ALA A 209 3.26 23.45 -21.85
C ALA A 209 2.24 23.08 -20.77
N THR A 210 2.55 23.31 -19.50
CA THR A 210 1.64 23.09 -18.37
C THR A 210 0.38 23.95 -18.49
N ALA A 211 0.52 25.24 -18.81
CA ALA A 211 -0.62 26.13 -19.04
C ALA A 211 -1.49 25.67 -20.23
N GLN A 212 -0.87 25.24 -21.33
CA GLN A 212 -1.57 24.68 -22.50
C GLN A 212 -2.30 23.38 -22.17
N ILE A 213 -1.67 22.51 -21.39
CA ILE A 213 -2.28 21.25 -20.91
C ILE A 213 -3.50 21.58 -20.04
N TYR A 214 -3.34 22.46 -19.05
CA TYR A 214 -4.42 22.87 -18.16
C TYR A 214 -5.63 23.42 -18.94
N ALA A 215 -5.39 24.28 -19.93
CA ALA A 215 -6.46 24.87 -20.75
C ALA A 215 -7.33 23.81 -21.48
N LYS A 216 -6.76 22.65 -21.86
CA LYS A 216 -7.53 21.52 -22.43
C LYS A 216 -8.05 20.56 -21.37
N LEU A 217 -7.30 20.32 -20.31
CA LEU A 217 -7.67 19.37 -19.26
C LEU A 217 -8.84 19.86 -18.42
N MET A 218 -8.93 21.17 -18.13
CA MET A 218 -9.96 21.68 -17.22
C MET A 218 -11.40 21.45 -17.73
N PRO A 219 -11.73 21.74 -19.01
CA PRO A 219 -13.03 21.36 -19.57
C PRO A 219 -13.27 19.84 -19.57
N MET A 220 -12.26 19.04 -19.96
CA MET A 220 -12.38 17.57 -19.94
C MET A 220 -12.62 17.02 -18.53
N PHE A 221 -12.02 17.65 -17.52
CA PHE A 221 -12.19 17.29 -16.12
C PHE A 221 -13.59 17.61 -15.63
N GLN A 222 -14.16 18.76 -16.01
CA GLN A 222 -15.54 19.09 -15.68
C GLN A 222 -16.55 18.17 -16.39
N GLU A 223 -16.23 17.67 -17.58
CA GLU A 223 -17.08 16.69 -18.26
C GLU A 223 -17.03 15.32 -17.57
N LYS A 224 -15.83 14.82 -17.27
CA LYS A 224 -15.64 13.47 -16.69
C LYS A 224 -15.91 13.41 -15.19
N ILE A 225 -15.63 14.48 -14.47
CA ILE A 225 -15.74 14.60 -13.01
C ILE A 225 -16.54 15.88 -12.73
N PRO A 226 -17.87 15.85 -12.96
CA PRO A 226 -18.70 17.04 -13.02
C PRO A 226 -18.94 17.70 -11.67
N HIS A 227 -18.85 16.94 -10.58
CA HIS A 227 -19.18 17.47 -9.27
C HIS A 227 -18.03 18.34 -8.70
N PRO A 228 -18.30 19.62 -8.33
CA PRO A 228 -17.26 20.57 -7.89
C PRO A 228 -16.53 20.13 -6.61
N ILE A 229 -17.22 19.35 -5.75
CA ILE A 229 -16.61 18.76 -4.54
C ILE A 229 -15.39 17.90 -4.87
N SER A 230 -15.37 17.19 -6.00
CA SER A 230 -14.19 16.38 -6.35
C SER A 230 -12.97 17.26 -6.62
N LEU A 231 -13.15 18.39 -7.32
CA LEU A 231 -12.09 19.35 -7.54
C LEU A 231 -11.62 19.98 -6.23
N ALA A 232 -12.55 20.45 -5.41
CA ALA A 232 -12.24 21.07 -4.12
C ALA A 232 -11.53 20.09 -3.17
N GLY A 233 -12.01 18.85 -3.10
CA GLY A 233 -11.41 17.78 -2.32
C GLY A 233 -9.98 17.47 -2.75
N MET A 234 -9.71 17.39 -4.05
CA MET A 234 -8.35 17.21 -4.59
C MET A 234 -7.43 18.36 -4.19
N VAL A 235 -7.89 19.61 -4.29
CA VAL A 235 -7.10 20.79 -3.92
C VAL A 235 -6.80 20.81 -2.42
N TYR A 236 -7.79 20.53 -1.56
CA TYR A 236 -7.59 20.51 -0.11
C TYR A 236 -6.72 19.35 0.37
N MET A 237 -6.83 18.19 -0.27
CA MET A 237 -5.98 17.03 0.03
C MET A 237 -4.50 17.28 -0.32
N GLY A 238 -4.23 18.09 -1.34
CA GLY A 238 -2.87 18.52 -1.68
C GLY A 238 -2.25 19.50 -0.69
N ASP A 239 -3.04 20.09 0.22
CA ASP A 239 -2.61 21.13 1.16
C ASP A 239 -2.16 20.60 2.54
N ALA A 240 -1.62 19.39 2.59
CA ALA A 240 -1.15 18.75 3.82
C ALA A 240 -0.01 19.54 4.51
N TYR A 241 -0.02 19.53 5.85
CA TYR A 241 0.91 20.23 6.74
C TYR A 241 1.29 19.32 7.92
N LEU A 242 2.55 18.91 8.01
CA LEU A 242 3.02 17.97 9.04
C LEU A 242 3.90 18.68 10.07
N PRO A 243 3.38 19.01 11.27
CA PRO A 243 4.20 19.64 12.29
C PRO A 243 5.23 18.64 12.84
N ILE A 244 6.47 19.11 12.98
CA ILE A 244 7.59 18.33 13.52
C ILE A 244 8.32 19.14 14.60
N ASN A 245 9.14 18.46 15.39
CA ASN A 245 9.98 19.07 16.41
C ASN A 245 11.37 18.42 16.44
N GLN A 246 12.19 18.80 17.42
CA GLN A 246 13.56 18.30 17.64
C GLN A 246 13.68 16.77 17.51
N HIS A 247 12.65 16.00 17.89
CA HIS A 247 12.67 14.54 17.80
C HIS A 247 12.75 14.05 16.35
N TRP A 248 12.17 14.76 15.37
CA TRP A 248 12.36 14.43 13.95
C TRP A 248 13.84 14.49 13.56
N ARG A 249 14.56 15.51 14.04
CA ARG A 249 15.98 15.68 13.77
C ARG A 249 16.83 14.62 14.45
N GLN A 250 16.57 14.35 15.73
CA GLN A 250 17.24 13.28 16.45
C GLN A 250 16.97 11.93 15.79
N PHE A 251 15.73 11.67 15.37
CA PHE A 251 15.35 10.45 14.65
C PHE A 251 16.11 10.34 13.33
N TYR A 252 16.20 11.43 12.57
CA TYR A 252 16.94 11.49 11.32
C TYR A 252 18.45 11.21 11.54
N GLN A 253 19.05 11.82 12.56
CA GLN A 253 20.46 11.61 12.91
C GLN A 253 20.73 10.19 13.44
N ALA A 254 19.92 9.72 14.39
CA ALA A 254 20.04 8.39 15.01
C ALA A 254 19.71 7.24 14.05
N SER A 255 18.89 7.49 13.02
CA SER A 255 18.52 6.47 12.03
C SER A 255 19.42 6.45 10.80
N ASN A 256 20.29 7.45 10.60
CA ASN A 256 21.40 7.31 9.67
C ASN A 256 22.35 6.21 10.16
N ILE A 257 22.59 5.23 9.30
CA ILE A 257 23.18 3.92 9.60
C ILE A 257 24.53 4.03 10.34
N GLU A 258 25.30 5.10 10.12
CA GLU A 258 26.55 5.38 10.85
C GLU A 258 26.37 5.56 12.36
N ALA A 259 25.29 6.21 12.83
CA ALA A 259 25.08 6.47 14.25
C ALA A 259 24.74 5.20 15.04
N LYS A 260 23.89 4.32 14.48
CA LYS A 260 23.60 3.01 15.07
C LYS A 260 24.82 2.09 15.05
N MET A 261 25.63 2.15 14.00
CA MET A 261 26.86 1.37 13.93
C MET A 261 27.89 1.86 14.96
N ASN A 262 28.04 3.17 15.15
CA ASN A 262 28.97 3.75 16.13
C ASN A 262 28.55 3.53 17.59
N VAL A 263 27.26 3.64 17.93
CA VAL A 263 26.75 3.36 19.28
C VAL A 263 26.91 1.87 19.63
N LEU A 264 26.50 0.98 18.73
CA LEU A 264 26.65 -0.49 18.90
C LEU A 264 28.13 -0.93 18.97
N ILE A 265 29.04 -0.25 18.25
CA ILE A 265 30.48 -0.52 18.32
C ILE A 265 31.08 0.01 19.64
N SER A 266 30.62 1.15 20.15
CA SER A 266 31.14 1.78 21.37
C SER A 266 30.74 1.07 22.66
N GLU A 267 29.48 0.61 22.78
CA GLU A 267 28.99 -0.12 23.96
C GLU A 267 29.57 -1.55 24.05
N GLU A 268 29.98 -2.13 22.92
CA GLU A 268 30.63 -3.45 22.84
C GLU A 268 32.12 -3.44 23.17
N ARG A 269 32.78 -2.31 22.91
CA ARG A 269 34.22 -2.13 23.15
C ARG A 269 34.58 -2.23 24.63
N GLU A 270 33.63 -1.95 25.53
CA GLU A 270 33.81 -2.04 26.99
C GLU A 270 33.54 -3.43 27.59
N ARG A 271 33.02 -4.41 26.82
CA ARG A 271 32.41 -5.63 27.40
C ARG A 271 32.81 -6.96 26.74
N VAL A 272 34.05 -7.19 26.33
CA VAL A 272 34.51 -8.53 25.89
C VAL A 272 35.85 -8.93 26.52
N PRO A 273 35.90 -9.96 27.39
CA PRO A 273 37.10 -10.75 27.65
C PRO A 273 37.21 -11.90 26.62
N ARG A 274 38.45 -12.15 26.15
CA ARG A 274 38.79 -13.27 25.26
C ARG A 274 38.70 -14.61 26.02
N ILE A 275 38.25 -15.68 25.35
CA ILE A 275 38.91 -17.01 25.19
C ILE A 275 37.94 -18.06 24.61
N GLU A 276 38.59 -19.04 23.99
CA GLU A 276 38.22 -20.21 23.21
C GLU A 276 37.61 -21.43 23.94
N ASP A 277 36.85 -22.17 23.11
CA ASP A 277 36.75 -23.62 22.86
C ASP A 277 36.08 -24.64 23.81
N GLY A 278 35.25 -25.47 23.15
CA GLY A 278 34.93 -26.85 23.51
C GLY A 278 33.53 -27.34 23.11
N SER A 279 33.39 -28.03 21.96
CA SER A 279 32.85 -29.42 21.87
C SER A 279 32.54 -29.85 20.42
N ASP A 280 33.34 -30.80 19.92
CA ASP A 280 33.18 -31.52 18.67
C ASP A 280 32.13 -32.63 18.72
N GLU A 281 31.44 -32.84 17.60
CA GLU A 281 31.47 -34.08 16.78
C GLU A 281 30.18 -34.14 15.92
N ILE A 282 30.34 -34.47 14.62
CA ILE A 282 29.32 -34.57 13.52
C ILE A 282 29.27 -33.38 12.52
N SER A 283 30.39 -32.75 12.14
CA SER A 283 30.39 -31.77 11.03
C SER A 283 31.45 -31.98 9.94
N HIS A 284 32.28 -33.02 10.03
CA HIS A 284 33.55 -33.07 9.29
C HIS A 284 33.50 -33.59 7.83
N TYR A 285 32.35 -33.60 7.17
CA TYR A 285 32.21 -34.19 5.81
C TYR A 285 31.69 -33.24 4.73
N PHE A 286 31.71 -31.92 4.97
CA PHE A 286 31.29 -30.93 3.95
C PHE A 286 32.38 -29.90 3.59
N CYS A 287 33.66 -30.21 3.81
CA CYS A 287 34.80 -29.48 3.27
C CYS A 287 36.01 -30.40 3.19
N GLU A 288 36.45 -30.74 1.97
CA GLU A 288 37.86 -30.71 1.56
C GLU A 288 37.87 -30.57 0.04
N GLU A 289 38.45 -29.48 -0.46
CA GLU A 289 38.93 -29.38 -1.84
C GLU A 289 40.05 -30.40 -2.00
N TYR A 290 39.89 -31.30 -2.95
CA TYR A 290 40.91 -32.26 -3.35
C TYR A 290 41.84 -31.59 -4.37
N ASP A 291 43.10 -31.35 -4.01
CA ASP A 291 44.19 -31.12 -4.98
C ASP A 291 45.11 -32.35 -4.98
N PRO A 292 45.11 -33.18 -6.05
CA PRO A 292 45.90 -34.39 -6.15
C PRO A 292 47.37 -34.19 -6.54
N THR A 293 47.87 -32.97 -6.63
CA THR A 293 49.27 -32.75 -7.02
C THR A 293 50.02 -32.06 -5.89
N HIS A 294 50.91 -32.79 -5.22
CA HIS A 294 52.25 -32.38 -4.77
C HIS A 294 52.77 -33.42 -3.76
N SER A 295 53.90 -34.02 -4.12
CA SER A 295 54.52 -35.19 -3.51
C SER A 295 55.07 -34.96 -2.10
N ASP A 296 55.06 -36.04 -1.32
CA ASP A 296 55.74 -36.28 -0.04
C ASP A 296 57.15 -35.66 0.05
N GLU A 297 57.44 -34.93 1.14
CA GLU A 297 58.76 -35.01 1.83
C GLU A 297 58.86 -34.28 3.20
N ARG A 298 57.86 -33.51 3.67
CA ARG A 298 57.96 -32.75 4.95
C ARG A 298 57.08 -33.24 6.09
N ARG A 299 56.75 -34.54 6.15
CA ARG A 299 55.86 -35.12 7.19
C ARG A 299 56.53 -35.57 8.49
N ARG A 300 57.80 -35.25 8.73
CA ARG A 300 58.48 -35.61 9.98
C ARG A 300 59.00 -34.36 10.68
N GLU A 301 58.23 -33.82 11.61
CA GLU A 301 58.67 -33.65 13.00
C GLU A 301 57.63 -32.92 13.87
N LYS A 302 57.36 -33.54 15.04
CA LYS A 302 56.87 -32.98 16.32
C LYS A 302 55.35 -32.88 16.59
N ARG A 303 54.87 -33.94 17.25
CA ARG A 303 53.78 -33.99 18.26
C ARG A 303 54.24 -33.39 19.62
N PHE A 304 53.26 -33.22 20.54
CA PHE A 304 53.29 -33.07 22.03
C PHE A 304 53.10 -31.64 22.60
N VAL A 305 52.37 -31.35 23.70
CA VAL A 305 51.37 -31.98 24.60
C VAL A 305 50.88 -30.92 25.62
N VAL A 306 49.66 -31.07 26.18
CA VAL A 306 49.17 -30.75 27.56
C VAL A 306 47.79 -30.09 27.53
N LEU A 307 46.80 -30.81 28.10
CA LEU A 307 45.42 -30.39 28.33
C LEU A 307 45.00 -31.06 29.65
N ASP A 308 44.95 -30.34 30.79
CA ASP A 308 44.24 -30.87 31.99
C ASP A 308 43.94 -29.91 33.18
N ARG A 309 43.74 -28.59 33.00
CA ARG A 309 43.29 -27.73 34.13
C ARG A 309 42.13 -26.77 33.87
N GLY A 310 41.70 -26.60 32.61
CA GLY A 310 40.61 -25.66 32.24
C GLY A 310 39.19 -26.22 32.41
N LEU A 311 39.04 -27.55 32.36
CA LEU A 311 37.75 -28.23 32.23
C LEU A 311 36.84 -28.17 33.47
N GLN A 312 37.37 -27.87 34.67
CA GLN A 312 36.55 -27.80 35.89
C GLN A 312 35.91 -26.44 36.16
N SER A 313 36.27 -25.39 35.40
CA SER A 313 35.74 -24.02 35.62
C SER A 313 34.61 -23.63 34.66
N LEU A 314 34.49 -24.30 33.50
CA LEU A 314 33.51 -24.00 32.45
C LEU A 314 32.05 -24.31 32.85
N HIS A 315 31.85 -25.29 33.74
CA HIS A 315 30.53 -25.79 34.11
C HIS A 315 29.69 -24.80 34.96
N LYS A 316 30.27 -23.68 35.39
CA LYS A 316 29.64 -22.69 36.28
C LYS A 316 29.17 -21.40 35.58
N ALA A 317 29.61 -21.12 34.34
CA ALA A 317 29.42 -19.81 33.69
C ALA A 317 28.27 -19.73 32.66
N VAL A 318 27.71 -20.86 32.22
CA VAL A 318 26.72 -20.93 31.11
C VAL A 318 25.30 -20.47 31.49
N ARG A 319 25.08 -19.91 32.68
CA ARG A 319 23.70 -19.69 33.21
C ARG A 319 23.11 -18.28 33.09
N THR A 320 23.76 -17.29 32.47
CA THR A 320 23.21 -15.92 32.41
C THR A 320 23.66 -15.09 31.19
N SER A 321 22.68 -14.66 30.34
CA SER A 321 22.61 -13.47 29.44
C SER A 321 23.57 -13.32 28.22
N GLU A 322 23.30 -12.56 27.15
CA GLU A 322 22.16 -12.30 26.22
C GLU A 322 22.75 -11.49 25.01
N VAL A 323 22.94 -12.17 23.86
CA VAL A 323 23.02 -11.84 22.41
C VAL A 323 23.35 -10.41 21.84
N ARG A 324 24.36 -10.32 20.93
CA ARG A 324 24.82 -9.12 20.14
C ARG A 324 25.01 -9.44 18.62
N PHE A 325 24.51 -8.63 17.64
CA PHE A 325 24.72 -8.91 16.19
C PHE A 325 24.75 -7.70 15.22
N ASN A 326 25.72 -7.69 14.29
CA ASN A 326 25.46 -7.86 12.84
C ASN A 326 26.73 -8.24 12.02
N ILE A 327 27.94 -7.76 12.34
CA ILE A 327 29.18 -8.12 11.61
C ILE A 327 30.12 -8.99 12.46
N LEU A 328 30.24 -8.69 13.75
CA LEU A 328 31.07 -9.46 14.69
C LEU A 328 30.55 -10.89 14.91
N GLY A 329 29.23 -11.12 14.87
CA GLY A 329 28.66 -12.46 14.97
C GLY A 329 28.98 -13.35 13.76
N ILE A 330 29.14 -12.76 12.58
CA ILE A 330 29.55 -13.45 11.36
C ILE A 330 31.03 -13.82 11.49
N PHE A 331 31.90 -12.86 11.79
CA PHE A 331 33.32 -13.15 11.99
C PHE A 331 33.58 -14.06 13.19
N SER A 332 32.71 -14.07 14.20
CA SER A 332 32.75 -15.02 15.33
C SER A 332 32.30 -16.42 14.91
N CYS A 333 31.23 -16.57 14.13
CA CYS A 333 30.87 -17.85 13.49
C CYS A 333 32.00 -18.38 12.63
N LEU A 334 32.61 -17.51 11.83
CA LEU A 334 33.70 -17.86 10.93
C LEU A 334 34.96 -18.21 11.74
N ASN A 335 35.35 -17.38 12.72
CA ASN A 335 36.47 -17.69 13.62
C ASN A 335 36.23 -18.95 14.45
N HIS A 336 35.00 -19.24 14.88
CA HIS A 336 34.69 -20.46 15.61
C HIS A 336 34.79 -21.68 14.70
N TYR A 337 34.24 -21.60 13.48
CA TYR A 337 34.39 -22.61 12.42
C TYR A 337 35.86 -22.83 12.01
N PHE A 338 36.71 -21.80 12.08
CA PHE A 338 38.13 -21.84 11.74
C PHE A 338 39.09 -22.06 12.91
N LYS A 339 38.59 -22.07 14.15
CA LYS A 339 39.36 -22.50 15.34
C LYS A 339 39.18 -23.99 15.60
N SER A 340 38.02 -24.55 15.25
CA SER A 340 37.79 -26.00 15.25
C SER A 340 38.59 -26.78 14.20
N HIS A 341 39.13 -26.09 13.20
CA HIS A 341 40.02 -26.64 12.17
C HIS A 341 41.33 -25.88 12.26
N GLU A 342 42.50 -26.51 12.41
CA GLU A 342 43.83 -25.84 12.53
C GLU A 342 44.24 -25.02 11.28
N ILE A 343 43.44 -24.04 10.85
CA ILE A 343 43.66 -23.18 9.68
C ILE A 343 43.84 -21.73 10.15
N MET A 344 44.74 -21.51 11.13
CA MET A 344 45.11 -20.17 11.58
C MET A 344 46.38 -19.64 10.89
N ARG A 345 46.50 -19.88 9.58
CA ARG A 345 47.58 -19.33 8.73
C ARG A 345 47.20 -18.93 7.30
N LEU A 346 45.93 -19.01 6.89
CA LEU A 346 45.52 -18.62 5.53
C LEU A 346 45.01 -17.17 5.49
N ASN A 347 45.42 -16.45 4.45
CA ASN A 347 44.92 -15.13 4.11
C ASN A 347 43.44 -15.27 3.71
N MET A 348 42.52 -14.82 4.56
CA MET A 348 41.07 -15.01 4.38
C MET A 348 40.54 -14.52 3.03
N SER A 349 41.26 -13.59 2.37
CA SER A 349 40.96 -13.08 1.03
C SER A 349 41.05 -14.13 -0.08
N GLU A 350 41.75 -15.26 0.14
CA GLU A 350 41.98 -16.32 -0.86
C GLU A 350 40.90 -17.41 -0.84
N ILE A 351 40.02 -17.42 0.17
CA ILE A 351 38.98 -18.45 0.33
C ILE A 351 37.78 -18.15 -0.58
N SER A 352 37.50 -19.06 -1.53
CA SER A 352 36.46 -18.92 -2.55
C SER A 352 35.08 -18.53 -1.98
N TRP A 353 34.61 -19.19 -0.91
CA TRP A 353 33.30 -18.86 -0.33
C TRP A 353 33.29 -17.49 0.37
N TYR A 354 34.39 -17.06 0.99
CA TYR A 354 34.51 -15.74 1.66
C TYR A 354 34.43 -14.61 0.65
N GLN A 355 35.07 -14.79 -0.52
CA GLN A 355 35.00 -13.85 -1.63
C GLN A 355 33.57 -13.63 -2.14
N THR A 356 32.71 -14.65 -2.07
CA THR A 356 31.32 -14.56 -2.56
C THR A 356 30.42 -13.70 -1.67
N ILE A 357 30.78 -13.49 -0.40
CA ILE A 357 29.97 -12.73 0.57
C ILE A 357 30.04 -11.22 0.31
N PHE A 358 31.05 -10.73 -0.41
CA PHE A 358 31.20 -9.31 -0.73
C PHE A 358 30.61 -8.98 -2.11
N LYS A 359 29.84 -7.89 -2.20
CA LYS A 359 29.27 -7.44 -3.48
C LYS A 359 30.35 -6.91 -4.44
N GLN A 360 31.46 -6.39 -3.93
CA GLN A 360 32.58 -5.86 -4.71
C GLN A 360 33.90 -6.45 -4.22
N ALA A 361 34.77 -6.86 -5.14
CA ALA A 361 36.07 -7.46 -4.80
C ALA A 361 36.97 -6.55 -3.96
N ALA A 362 36.93 -5.23 -4.21
CA ALA A 362 37.72 -4.24 -3.47
C ALA A 362 37.34 -4.13 -1.98
N ARG A 363 36.18 -4.65 -1.57
CA ARG A 363 35.72 -4.60 -0.17
C ARG A 363 36.27 -5.72 0.70
N ARG A 364 36.89 -6.75 0.10
CA ARG A 364 37.39 -7.94 0.80
C ARG A 364 38.50 -7.65 1.81
N GLU A 365 39.29 -6.61 1.53
CA GLU A 365 40.43 -6.15 2.34
C GLU A 365 40.08 -4.95 3.23
N THR A 366 38.84 -4.46 3.15
CA THR A 366 38.40 -3.33 3.97
C THR A 366 38.31 -3.77 5.44
N PRO A 367 38.95 -3.04 6.38
CA PRO A 367 38.83 -3.32 7.81
C PRO A 367 37.35 -3.36 8.23
N ILE A 368 37.01 -4.26 9.16
CA ILE A 368 35.62 -4.52 9.59
C ILE A 368 34.89 -3.24 10.03
N GLU A 369 35.59 -2.34 10.70
CA GLU A 369 35.12 -1.03 11.15
C GLU A 369 34.70 -0.08 10.02
N ASN A 370 35.19 -0.33 8.80
CA ASN A 370 34.94 0.49 7.62
C ASN A 370 34.01 -0.20 6.60
N LEU A 371 33.56 -1.42 6.88
CA LEU A 371 32.61 -2.14 6.02
C LEU A 371 31.19 -1.63 6.22
N LYS A 372 30.50 -1.31 5.12
CA LYS A 372 29.08 -0.94 5.14
C LYS A 372 28.21 -2.18 4.96
N PRO A 373 26.96 -2.20 5.48
CA PRO A 373 26.03 -3.29 5.24
C PRO A 373 25.82 -3.60 3.75
N ASP A 374 25.89 -2.57 2.90
CA ASP A 374 25.78 -2.73 1.44
C ASP A 374 26.98 -3.41 0.78
N ASP A 375 28.11 -3.53 1.46
CA ASP A 375 29.29 -4.21 0.93
C ASP A 375 29.16 -5.74 1.02
N ILE A 376 28.20 -6.25 1.83
CA ILE A 376 28.00 -7.67 2.15
C ILE A 376 26.67 -8.18 1.56
N THR A 377 26.62 -9.45 1.17
CA THR A 377 25.43 -10.13 0.65
C THR A 377 25.32 -11.58 1.15
N PHE A 378 24.10 -11.97 1.54
CA PHE A 378 23.75 -13.34 1.92
C PHE A 378 23.02 -14.11 0.81
N LYS A 379 22.87 -13.51 -0.38
CA LYS A 379 22.23 -14.14 -1.55
C LYS A 379 23.16 -15.14 -2.27
N THR A 380 24.17 -15.65 -1.57
CA THR A 380 25.34 -16.29 -2.15
C THR A 380 25.26 -17.81 -1.97
N LYS A 381 26.05 -18.55 -2.77
CA LYS A 381 26.15 -20.00 -2.64
C LYS A 381 26.67 -20.43 -1.26
N ALA A 382 27.47 -19.59 -0.62
CA ALA A 382 28.01 -19.82 0.72
C ALA A 382 26.95 -19.85 1.82
N SER A 383 25.77 -19.25 1.60
CA SER A 383 24.75 -19.16 2.65
C SER A 383 24.19 -20.53 3.10
N CYS A 384 24.01 -21.48 2.18
CA CYS A 384 23.53 -22.83 2.51
C CYS A 384 24.52 -23.64 3.36
N PRO A 385 25.82 -23.74 3.00
CA PRO A 385 26.79 -24.48 3.81
C PRO A 385 27.10 -23.85 5.16
N ILE A 386 27.09 -22.51 5.28
CA ILE A 386 27.34 -21.80 6.55
C ILE A 386 26.29 -22.14 7.62
N PHE A 387 25.01 -22.19 7.24
CA PHE A 387 23.90 -22.43 8.18
C PHE A 387 23.28 -23.83 8.07
N GLY A 388 23.69 -24.62 7.08
CA GLY A 388 23.14 -25.95 6.80
C GLY A 388 21.63 -25.92 6.61
N PHE A 389 21.11 -25.06 5.74
CA PHE A 389 19.65 -24.94 5.58
C PHE A 389 19.01 -26.23 5.07
N VAL A 390 17.80 -26.51 5.58
CA VAL A 390 16.92 -27.55 5.05
C VAL A 390 15.55 -26.97 4.74
N TYR A 391 14.88 -27.53 3.73
CA TYR A 391 13.49 -27.27 3.37
C TYR A 391 12.66 -28.53 3.68
N GLY A 392 11.84 -28.47 4.72
CA GLY A 392 11.19 -29.63 5.31
C GLY A 392 12.24 -30.66 5.77
N PRO A 393 12.23 -31.88 5.23
CA PRO A 393 13.24 -32.88 5.55
C PRO A 393 14.52 -32.80 4.69
N TYR A 394 14.55 -31.97 3.64
CA TYR A 394 15.57 -32.02 2.59
C TYR A 394 16.66 -30.95 2.71
N PRO A 395 17.95 -31.27 2.53
CA PRO A 395 19.04 -30.28 2.47
C PRO A 395 18.87 -29.27 1.33
N MET A 396 19.25 -28.01 1.58
CA MET A 396 19.20 -26.93 0.58
C MET A 396 20.56 -26.62 -0.04
N LEU A 397 20.53 -26.17 -1.29
CA LEU A 397 21.68 -25.70 -2.07
C LEU A 397 21.26 -24.51 -2.95
N LYS A 398 22.20 -23.64 -3.32
CA LYS A 398 22.01 -22.62 -4.36
C LYS A 398 22.89 -22.97 -5.56
N ILE A 399 22.29 -23.03 -6.75
CA ILE A 399 22.98 -23.18 -8.04
C ILE A 399 22.69 -21.93 -8.85
N ASP A 400 23.67 -21.25 -9.45
CA ASP A 400 23.45 -19.89 -9.96
C ASP A 400 22.43 -19.83 -11.11
N LYS A 401 22.36 -20.87 -11.95
CA LYS A 401 21.35 -21.00 -13.01
C LYS A 401 19.93 -21.25 -12.49
N PHE A 402 19.78 -21.88 -11.32
CA PHE A 402 18.49 -22.36 -10.81
C PHE A 402 18.04 -21.71 -9.49
N GLY A 403 18.87 -20.87 -8.89
CA GLY A 403 18.65 -20.27 -7.58
C GLY A 403 18.72 -21.29 -6.44
N PHE A 404 18.05 -20.96 -5.34
CA PHE A 404 17.91 -21.83 -4.17
C PHE A 404 16.97 -23.01 -4.48
N GLY A 405 17.36 -24.20 -4.04
CA GLY A 405 16.59 -25.43 -4.14
C GLY A 405 16.99 -26.44 -3.07
N PHE A 406 16.48 -27.66 -3.18
CA PHE A 406 16.68 -28.73 -2.22
C PHE A 406 16.90 -30.09 -2.87
N LEU A 407 17.62 -30.95 -2.15
CA LEU A 407 18.09 -32.25 -2.63
C LEU A 407 17.18 -33.37 -2.13
N VAL A 408 16.67 -34.17 -3.07
CA VAL A 408 15.74 -35.28 -2.81
C VAL A 408 16.39 -36.59 -3.28
N PRO A 409 16.79 -37.48 -2.36
CA PRO A 409 17.25 -38.83 -2.68
C PRO A 409 16.11 -39.70 -3.23
N THR A 410 16.43 -40.72 -4.03
CA THR A 410 15.44 -41.69 -4.53
C THR A 410 14.86 -42.58 -3.43
N THR A 411 13.72 -43.22 -3.73
CA THR A 411 12.98 -44.10 -2.80
C THR A 411 13.64 -45.46 -2.56
N LYS A 412 14.81 -45.74 -3.15
CA LYS A 412 15.57 -46.99 -2.95
C LYS A 412 15.98 -47.17 -1.48
N ALA A 413 16.25 -48.39 -1.02
CA ALA A 413 16.74 -48.59 0.35
C ALA A 413 18.11 -47.89 0.54
N VAL A 414 18.38 -47.23 1.68
CA VAL A 414 19.67 -46.53 1.94
C VAL A 414 20.88 -47.45 1.72
N LYS A 415 20.74 -48.74 2.02
CA LYS A 415 21.78 -49.76 1.80
C LYS A 415 22.10 -49.99 0.32
N GLU A 416 21.16 -49.68 -0.58
CA GLU A 416 21.30 -49.81 -2.04
C GLU A 416 21.86 -48.54 -2.69
N ILE A 417 22.00 -47.45 -1.93
CA ILE A 417 22.54 -46.18 -2.40
C ILE A 417 24.08 -46.23 -2.27
N PRO A 418 24.84 -45.85 -3.31
CA PRO A 418 26.30 -45.80 -3.25
C PRO A 418 26.78 -44.83 -2.17
N GLU A 419 28.01 -45.00 -1.71
CA GLU A 419 28.55 -44.15 -0.63
C GLU A 419 28.76 -42.71 -1.10
N PHE A 420 29.29 -42.57 -2.32
CA PHE A 420 29.51 -41.32 -3.02
C PHE A 420 28.93 -41.37 -4.43
N MET A 421 28.66 -40.20 -5.00
CA MET A 421 28.18 -40.01 -6.36
C MET A 421 28.88 -38.79 -6.97
N GLN A 422 29.48 -38.96 -8.15
CA GLN A 422 30.00 -37.81 -8.89
C GLN A 422 28.86 -36.95 -9.42
N LEU A 423 28.86 -35.67 -9.05
CA LEU A 423 27.89 -34.70 -9.52
C LEU A 423 28.57 -33.70 -10.45
N GLU A 424 27.95 -33.48 -11.60
CA GLU A 424 28.30 -32.41 -12.54
C GLU A 424 27.18 -31.36 -12.53
N ILE A 425 27.55 -30.08 -12.39
CA ILE A 425 26.62 -28.95 -12.41
C ILE A 425 26.61 -28.35 -13.82
N PRO A 426 25.53 -28.49 -14.61
CA PRO A 426 25.52 -28.23 -16.06
C PRO A 426 25.77 -26.78 -16.54
N SER A 427 26.12 -25.87 -15.65
CA SER A 427 26.20 -24.42 -15.95
C SER A 427 27.43 -23.71 -15.39
N GLU A 428 28.31 -24.40 -14.66
CA GLU A 428 29.38 -23.74 -13.91
C GLU A 428 30.79 -24.12 -14.41
N GLY A 429 30.94 -25.10 -15.32
CA GLY A 429 32.26 -25.50 -15.84
C GLY A 429 33.23 -26.02 -14.77
N GLU A 430 32.72 -26.26 -13.57
CA GLU A 430 33.46 -26.84 -12.44
C GLU A 430 33.65 -28.36 -12.67
N GLU A 431 34.79 -28.91 -12.22
CA GLU A 431 35.05 -30.35 -12.32
C GLU A 431 34.02 -31.16 -11.50
N PRO A 432 33.65 -32.38 -11.94
CA PRO A 432 32.76 -33.24 -11.18
C PRO A 432 33.30 -33.50 -9.77
N PHE A 433 32.45 -33.39 -8.76
CA PHE A 433 32.84 -33.61 -7.36
C PHE A 433 32.10 -34.79 -6.73
N ASP A 434 32.74 -35.45 -5.76
CA ASP A 434 32.16 -36.59 -5.05
C ASP A 434 31.18 -36.15 -3.96
N PHE A 435 29.88 -36.41 -4.17
CA PHE A 435 28.82 -36.10 -3.23
C PHE A 435 28.45 -37.32 -2.36
N PRO A 436 28.43 -37.20 -1.02
CA PRO A 436 28.12 -38.31 -0.11
C PRO A 436 26.62 -38.62 -0.05
N ILE A 437 26.09 -39.23 -1.10
CA ILE A 437 24.66 -39.47 -1.32
C ILE A 437 24.03 -40.39 -0.25
N ARG A 438 24.77 -41.39 0.27
CA ARG A 438 24.26 -42.27 1.35
C ARG A 438 23.95 -41.49 2.63
N LYS A 439 24.87 -40.62 3.06
CA LYS A 439 24.69 -39.76 4.24
C LYS A 439 23.53 -38.78 4.06
N CYS A 440 23.38 -38.22 2.86
CA CYS A 440 22.23 -37.38 2.51
C CYS A 440 20.91 -38.16 2.66
N ALA A 441 20.84 -39.39 2.14
CA ALA A 441 19.66 -40.25 2.26
C ALA A 441 19.33 -40.66 3.71
N GLU A 442 20.33 -40.95 4.52
CA GLU A 442 20.18 -41.22 5.96
C GLU A 442 19.63 -40.00 6.71
N PHE A 443 20.19 -38.83 6.45
CA PHE A 443 19.75 -37.57 7.03
C PHE A 443 18.29 -37.25 6.69
N VAL A 444 17.91 -37.39 5.42
CA VAL A 444 16.52 -37.16 4.96
C VAL A 444 15.56 -38.15 5.64
N ARG A 445 15.94 -39.43 5.76
CA ARG A 445 15.11 -40.44 6.46
C ARG A 445 14.95 -40.14 7.94
N ALA A 446 16.02 -39.69 8.61
CA ALA A 446 15.94 -39.29 10.00
C ALA A 446 14.96 -38.10 10.17
N ASN A 447 15.07 -37.09 9.31
CA ASN A 447 14.18 -35.93 9.33
C ASN A 447 12.71 -36.29 9.07
N LEU A 448 12.44 -37.19 8.12
CA LEU A 448 11.08 -37.64 7.78
C LEU A 448 10.34 -38.31 8.93
N LYS A 449 11.05 -38.75 10.00
CA LYS A 449 10.41 -39.25 11.23
C LYS A 449 9.81 -38.13 12.08
N THR A 450 10.32 -36.91 11.93
CA THR A 450 10.00 -35.76 12.79
C THR A 450 9.33 -34.60 12.04
N VAL A 451 9.48 -34.54 10.71
CA VAL A 451 9.02 -33.45 9.87
C VAL A 451 8.26 -34.02 8.66
N ASN A 452 7.10 -33.44 8.37
CA ASN A 452 6.27 -33.85 7.22
C ASN A 452 6.98 -33.58 5.89
N ASP A 453 6.69 -34.42 4.90
CA ASP A 453 7.16 -34.22 3.53
C ASP A 453 6.57 -32.94 2.89
N VAL A 454 7.28 -32.39 1.91
CA VAL A 454 6.94 -31.15 1.21
C VAL A 454 6.57 -31.41 -0.25
N GLU A 455 5.69 -30.57 -0.80
CA GLU A 455 5.27 -30.62 -2.21
C GLU A 455 6.44 -30.25 -3.14
N LYS A 456 6.60 -31.03 -4.21
CA LYS A 456 7.69 -30.93 -5.18
C LYS A 456 7.12 -30.57 -6.55
N SER A 457 7.89 -29.91 -7.41
CA SER A 457 7.48 -29.68 -8.80
C SER A 457 7.35 -31.02 -9.55
N ALA A 458 6.49 -31.06 -10.58
CA ALA A 458 6.25 -32.28 -11.36
C ALA A 458 7.53 -32.84 -12.03
N LYS A 459 8.50 -31.96 -12.33
CA LYS A 459 9.83 -32.31 -12.85
C LYS A 459 10.91 -31.68 -11.97
N PRO A 460 12.02 -32.37 -11.68
CA PRO A 460 13.18 -31.78 -11.03
C PRO A 460 13.87 -30.78 -11.96
N ALA A 461 14.64 -29.84 -11.40
CA ALA A 461 15.47 -28.94 -12.19
C ALA A 461 16.77 -29.61 -12.66
N ILE A 462 17.31 -30.52 -11.86
CA ILE A 462 18.40 -31.42 -12.25
C ILE A 462 18.07 -32.83 -11.74
N ASP A 463 18.25 -33.84 -12.59
CA ASP A 463 18.06 -35.25 -12.25
C ASP A 463 19.40 -35.97 -12.41
N TRP A 464 20.05 -36.30 -11.30
CA TRP A 464 21.27 -37.12 -11.29
C TRP A 464 20.93 -38.60 -11.10
N GLY A 465 19.68 -39.04 -11.29
CA GLY A 465 19.27 -40.42 -11.05
C GLY A 465 18.91 -40.64 -9.58
N ASP A 466 19.86 -41.10 -8.75
CA ASP A 466 19.62 -41.41 -7.33
C ASP A 466 19.49 -40.17 -6.43
N LEU A 467 19.84 -39.00 -6.95
CA LEU A 467 19.66 -37.71 -6.31
C LEU A 467 19.01 -36.73 -7.29
N LYS A 468 18.04 -35.96 -6.80
CA LYS A 468 17.30 -34.97 -7.60
C LYS A 468 17.34 -33.60 -6.95
N PHE A 469 17.55 -32.55 -7.75
CA PHE A 469 17.48 -31.17 -7.29
C PHE A 469 16.16 -30.54 -7.72
N TYR A 470 15.40 -30.04 -6.75
CA TYR A 470 14.16 -29.32 -6.96
C TYR A 470 14.34 -27.85 -6.58
N ARG A 471 13.80 -26.94 -7.39
CA ARG A 471 13.79 -25.50 -7.06
C ARG A 471 12.94 -25.27 -5.82
N LEU A 472 13.34 -24.30 -5.00
CA LEU A 472 12.52 -23.83 -3.90
C LEU A 472 11.24 -23.18 -4.46
N PRO A 473 10.05 -23.41 -3.89
CA PRO A 473 8.81 -22.85 -4.43
C PRO A 473 8.82 -21.32 -4.47
N HIS A 474 8.70 -20.75 -5.68
CA HIS A 474 8.63 -19.31 -5.88
C HIS A 474 7.17 -18.83 -5.93
N SER A 475 6.92 -17.62 -5.40
CA SER A 475 5.57 -17.06 -5.30
C SER A 475 4.86 -16.83 -6.64
N SER A 476 5.61 -16.60 -7.71
CA SER A 476 5.09 -16.44 -9.08
C SER A 476 4.88 -17.76 -9.82
N GLY A 477 5.31 -18.90 -9.27
CA GLY A 477 5.17 -20.23 -9.88
C GLY A 477 6.32 -21.17 -9.54
N LEU A 478 6.08 -22.49 -9.61
CA LEU A 478 7.05 -23.54 -9.23
C LEU A 478 8.25 -23.68 -10.20
N GLN A 479 8.24 -22.97 -11.33
CA GLN A 479 9.33 -23.00 -12.33
C GLN A 479 10.27 -21.80 -12.23
N GLU A 480 9.91 -20.77 -11.46
CA GLU A 480 10.72 -19.57 -11.27
C GLU A 480 11.82 -19.80 -10.24
N ASN A 481 12.95 -19.12 -10.43
CA ASN A 481 14.11 -19.26 -9.55
C ASN A 481 13.94 -18.40 -8.29
N VAL A 482 14.28 -18.95 -7.12
CA VAL A 482 14.43 -18.14 -5.90
C VAL A 482 15.87 -17.65 -5.81
N GLY A 483 16.10 -16.37 -6.08
CA GLY A 483 17.44 -15.75 -5.95
C GLY A 483 17.78 -15.25 -4.55
N ASP A 484 16.77 -14.98 -3.71
CA ASP A 484 16.94 -14.45 -2.35
C ASP A 484 15.95 -15.13 -1.37
N MET A 485 16.46 -16.11 -0.63
CA MET A 485 15.70 -16.81 0.42
C MET A 485 15.45 -15.95 1.67
N TYR A 486 16.07 -14.78 1.80
CA TYR A 486 15.86 -13.82 2.89
C TYR A 486 14.79 -12.78 2.55
N SER A 487 14.12 -12.89 1.41
CA SER A 487 13.05 -11.97 1.02
C SER A 487 11.79 -12.11 1.90
N LYS A 488 10.95 -11.06 1.94
CA LYS A 488 9.80 -10.96 2.87
C LYS A 488 8.81 -12.13 2.73
N SER A 489 8.69 -12.71 1.54
CA SER A 489 7.84 -13.88 1.25
C SER A 489 8.29 -15.14 2.00
N PHE A 490 9.58 -15.27 2.31
CA PHE A 490 10.18 -16.44 2.97
C PHE A 490 10.26 -16.33 4.50
N TYR A 491 10.06 -15.14 5.08
CA TYR A 491 10.12 -14.95 6.54
C TYR A 491 9.19 -15.88 7.32
N LYS A 492 7.97 -16.08 6.82
CA LYS A 492 6.99 -16.99 7.45
C LYS A 492 7.36 -18.47 7.31
N LEU A 493 8.29 -18.80 6.42
CA LEU A 493 8.76 -20.16 6.18
C LEU A 493 9.91 -20.51 7.11
N PHE A 494 10.72 -19.54 7.55
CA PHE A 494 11.77 -19.77 8.55
C PHE A 494 11.20 -20.24 9.89
N GLY A 495 11.82 -21.26 10.47
CA GLY A 495 11.37 -21.91 11.71
C GLY A 495 10.36 -23.04 11.49
N ASN A 496 9.56 -23.00 10.42
CA ASN A 496 8.60 -24.05 10.07
C ASN A 496 9.12 -24.95 8.95
N LEU A 497 9.26 -24.40 7.74
CA LEU A 497 9.65 -25.12 6.53
C LEU A 497 11.12 -24.95 6.20
N ILE A 498 11.69 -23.77 6.41
CA ILE A 498 13.13 -23.52 6.25
C ILE A 498 13.75 -23.44 7.63
N ARG A 499 14.75 -24.27 7.92
CA ARG A 499 15.45 -24.22 9.22
C ARG A 499 16.96 -24.35 9.02
N PRO A 500 17.77 -23.55 9.73
CA PRO A 500 19.20 -23.81 9.82
C PRO A 500 19.43 -25.10 10.62
N THR A 501 20.47 -25.85 10.28
CA THR A 501 20.94 -26.99 11.09
C THR A 501 22.28 -26.70 11.78
N ARG A 502 22.93 -25.59 11.41
CA ARG A 502 24.21 -25.12 11.96
C ARG A 502 24.10 -23.64 12.31
N ASN A 503 24.88 -23.20 13.31
CA ASN A 503 24.94 -21.80 13.72
C ASN A 503 23.54 -21.21 13.99
N VAL A 504 22.64 -22.00 14.60
CA VAL A 504 21.20 -21.71 14.69
C VAL A 504 20.92 -20.41 15.45
N GLU A 505 21.58 -20.19 16.59
CA GLU A 505 21.44 -18.97 17.39
C GLU A 505 21.94 -17.73 16.62
N TYR A 506 23.05 -17.88 15.89
CA TYR A 506 23.62 -16.83 15.07
C TYR A 506 22.72 -16.48 13.89
N PHE A 507 22.17 -17.50 13.22
CA PHE A 507 21.18 -17.30 12.19
C PHE A 507 19.91 -16.63 12.72
N GLY A 508 19.43 -17.04 13.90
CA GLY A 508 18.26 -16.44 14.52
C GLY A 508 18.43 -14.94 14.75
N SER A 509 19.60 -14.54 15.20
CA SER A 509 19.94 -13.13 15.45
C SER A 509 20.18 -12.34 14.16
N LEU A 510 20.82 -12.95 13.15
CA LEU A 510 20.96 -12.39 11.81
C LEU A 510 19.58 -12.19 11.15
N LEU A 511 18.71 -13.20 11.21
CA LEU A 511 17.37 -13.13 10.65
C LEU A 511 16.54 -12.05 11.33
N LYS A 512 16.61 -11.93 12.65
CA LYS A 512 15.98 -10.84 13.41
C LYS A 512 16.50 -9.47 12.94
N SER A 513 17.81 -9.31 12.84
CA SER A 513 18.44 -8.06 12.37
C SER A 513 17.99 -7.69 10.95
N ILE A 514 18.00 -8.66 10.02
CA ILE A 514 17.49 -8.46 8.65
C ILE A 514 16.01 -8.07 8.67
N GLN A 515 15.19 -8.70 9.50
CA GLN A 515 13.76 -8.36 9.63
C GLN A 515 13.54 -6.96 10.21
N ASP A 516 14.41 -6.52 11.12
CA ASP A 516 14.34 -5.22 11.78
C ASP A 516 14.85 -4.07 10.89
N THR A 517 15.83 -4.33 10.00
CA THR A 517 16.43 -3.30 9.12
C THR A 517 15.80 -3.21 7.73
N LYS A 518 15.28 -4.30 7.15
CA LYS A 518 14.75 -4.26 5.76
C LYS A 518 13.62 -3.26 5.55
N PHE A 519 12.84 -2.97 6.59
CA PHE A 519 11.85 -1.90 6.52
C PHE A 519 12.58 -0.56 6.30
N TRP A 520 13.56 -0.24 7.14
CA TRP A 520 14.34 0.99 7.05
C TRP A 520 15.04 1.18 5.71
N ASP A 521 15.68 0.16 5.13
CA ASP A 521 16.40 0.28 3.84
C ASP A 521 15.52 0.86 2.74
N SER A 522 14.24 0.50 2.71
CA SER A 522 13.29 0.98 1.70
C SER A 522 12.68 2.35 2.01
N TYR A 523 12.75 2.81 3.26
CA TYR A 523 12.13 4.04 3.75
C TYR A 523 13.14 5.17 3.99
N SER A 524 14.42 4.85 4.24
CA SER A 524 15.49 5.81 4.51
C SER A 524 15.68 6.80 3.36
N GLU A 525 15.76 6.31 2.13
CA GLU A 525 15.82 7.15 0.92
C GLU A 525 14.62 8.08 0.82
N ARG A 526 13.41 7.59 1.15
CA ARG A 526 12.18 8.37 1.06
C ARG A 526 12.11 9.46 2.13
N ILE A 527 12.64 9.22 3.32
CA ILE A 527 12.76 10.24 4.37
C ILE A 527 13.78 11.30 3.98
N ASN A 528 14.89 10.90 3.35
CA ASN A 528 15.92 11.83 2.87
C ASN A 528 15.43 12.73 1.72
N GLU A 529 14.38 12.32 1.00
CA GLU A 529 13.70 13.16 0.00
C GLU A 529 12.77 14.22 0.63
N GLU A 530 12.37 14.06 1.90
CA GLU A 530 11.47 15.01 2.56
C GLU A 530 12.16 16.34 2.87
N ILE A 531 11.45 17.43 2.64
CA ILE A 531 11.94 18.77 2.90
C ILE A 531 11.31 19.28 4.21
N SER A 532 12.16 19.62 5.18
CA SER A 532 11.75 20.21 6.45
C SER A 532 12.14 21.69 6.51
N ALA A 533 11.25 22.52 7.05
CA ALA A 533 11.53 23.92 7.39
C ALA A 533 11.39 24.11 8.91
N TRP A 534 12.23 24.98 9.48
CA TRP A 534 12.34 25.17 10.93
C TRP A 534 12.07 26.63 11.31
N TYR A 535 11.41 26.84 12.45
CA TYR A 535 10.98 28.16 12.90
C TYR A 535 12.03 28.79 13.83
N GLU A 536 12.72 29.84 13.37
CA GLU A 536 13.78 30.51 14.15
C GLU A 536 13.31 31.14 15.46
N ASP A 537 12.03 31.53 15.52
CA ASP A 537 11.40 32.05 16.73
C ASP A 537 11.00 30.95 17.74
N SER A 538 11.26 29.68 17.41
CA SER A 538 11.08 28.57 18.36
C SER A 538 12.25 28.53 19.36
N PRO A 539 12.01 28.04 20.61
CA PRO A 539 13.07 27.90 21.59
C PRO A 539 14.23 27.06 21.02
N PRO A 540 15.48 27.50 21.17
CA PRO A 540 16.62 26.72 20.69
C PRO A 540 16.82 25.47 21.55
N ILE A 541 17.29 24.39 20.92
CA ILE A 541 17.75 23.18 21.60
C ILE A 541 19.23 23.34 22.03
N GLU A 542 19.82 22.34 22.70
CA GLU A 542 21.17 22.43 23.26
C GLU A 542 22.27 22.80 22.24
N ASP A 543 22.11 22.44 20.97
CA ASP A 543 23.04 22.78 19.88
C ASP A 543 22.81 24.18 19.27
N GLY A 544 21.89 24.97 19.83
CA GLY A 544 21.53 26.32 19.39
C GLY A 544 20.51 26.37 18.25
N ALA A 545 20.02 25.22 17.76
CA ALA A 545 19.14 25.19 16.61
C ALA A 545 17.63 25.15 16.98
N PRO A 546 16.73 25.50 16.04
CA PRO A 546 15.29 25.56 16.32
C PRO A 546 14.69 24.22 16.79
N SER A 547 13.79 24.27 17.78
CA SER A 547 13.09 23.08 18.30
C SER A 547 11.84 22.70 17.52
N GLN A 548 11.25 23.59 16.72
CA GLN A 548 10.00 23.36 16.00
C GLN A 548 10.13 23.59 14.50
N GLY A 549 9.41 22.79 13.72
CA GLY A 549 9.40 22.89 12.27
C GLY A 549 8.18 22.24 11.64
N VAL A 550 8.21 22.11 10.31
CA VAL A 550 7.15 21.49 9.51
C VAL A 550 7.70 20.84 8.25
N ILE A 551 7.02 19.79 7.80
CA ILE A 551 7.17 19.18 6.47
C ILE A 551 5.91 19.45 5.65
N ALA A 552 6.08 19.86 4.39
CA ALA A 552 5.00 19.99 3.42
C ALA A 552 5.09 18.84 2.40
N PRO A 553 4.43 17.70 2.64
CA PRO A 553 4.61 16.51 1.81
C PRO A 553 4.10 16.74 0.39
N ALA A 554 4.81 16.17 -0.59
CA ALA A 554 4.53 16.30 -2.01
C ALA A 554 3.41 15.35 -2.46
N ILE A 555 2.22 15.47 -1.85
CA ILE A 555 1.09 14.58 -2.10
C ILE A 555 0.53 14.85 -3.51
N CYS A 556 0.42 13.81 -4.33
CA CYS A 556 -0.38 13.86 -5.54
C CYS A 556 -1.83 13.47 -5.16
N PRO A 557 -2.81 14.39 -5.24
CA PRO A 557 -4.16 14.13 -4.72
C PRO A 557 -4.90 12.98 -5.43
N ALA A 558 -4.68 12.79 -6.73
CA ALA A 558 -5.29 11.70 -7.49
C ALA A 558 -4.24 11.03 -8.39
N GLY A 559 -3.31 10.26 -7.80
CA GLY A 559 -2.20 9.66 -8.53
C GLY A 559 -2.49 8.29 -9.16
N THR A 560 -3.63 7.67 -8.79
CA THR A 560 -4.06 6.36 -9.30
C THR A 560 -5.33 6.45 -10.15
N VAL A 561 -5.63 5.39 -10.92
CA VAL A 561 -6.89 5.28 -11.68
C VAL A 561 -8.13 5.32 -10.78
N SER A 562 -8.01 4.90 -9.52
CA SER A 562 -9.06 4.98 -8.49
C SER A 562 -9.16 6.36 -7.84
N ARG A 563 -8.39 7.34 -8.31
CA ARG A 563 -8.29 8.72 -7.79
C ARG A 563 -7.76 8.83 -6.36
N ARG A 564 -7.14 7.77 -5.83
CA ARG A 564 -6.50 7.83 -4.52
C ARG A 564 -5.24 8.69 -4.56
N SER A 565 -4.95 9.33 -3.44
CA SER A 565 -3.73 10.09 -3.27
C SER A 565 -2.50 9.18 -3.28
N VAL A 566 -1.39 9.69 -3.81
CA VAL A 566 -0.11 8.97 -3.84
C VAL A 566 0.96 9.84 -3.19
N HIS A 567 1.76 9.20 -2.34
CA HIS A 567 2.97 9.77 -1.77
C HIS A 567 3.96 8.64 -1.49
N LYS A 568 5.27 8.86 -1.69
CA LYS A 568 6.28 7.81 -1.54
C LYS A 568 6.44 7.35 -0.08
N LEU A 569 6.39 8.29 0.87
CA LEU A 569 6.55 8.04 2.30
C LEU A 569 5.21 7.97 3.05
N TRP A 570 4.59 9.12 3.30
CA TRP A 570 3.50 9.29 4.28
C TRP A 570 2.26 8.41 4.05
N VAL A 571 1.81 8.26 2.81
CA VAL A 571 0.61 7.46 2.48
C VAL A 571 0.89 5.94 2.49
N THR A 572 2.16 5.52 2.54
CA THR A 572 2.55 4.10 2.63
C THR A 572 2.96 3.67 4.03
N LEU A 573 3.05 4.62 4.97
CA LEU A 573 3.51 4.34 6.34
C LEU A 573 2.59 3.35 7.04
N THR A 574 3.16 2.23 7.46
CA THR A 574 2.50 1.28 8.35
C THR A 574 2.52 1.78 9.78
N ASN A 575 1.53 1.37 10.57
CA ASN A 575 1.51 1.68 11.99
C ASN A 575 2.64 0.97 12.73
N ALA A 576 3.12 1.59 13.81
CA ALA A 576 4.09 0.97 14.70
C ALA A 576 3.51 -0.33 15.26
N THR A 577 4.22 -1.43 15.02
CA THR A 577 3.95 -2.72 15.65
C THR A 577 4.75 -2.84 16.92
N GLU A 578 4.30 -3.61 17.91
CA GLU A 578 5.06 -3.89 19.14
C GLU A 578 6.47 -4.47 18.89
N SER A 579 6.71 -5.06 17.70
CA SER A 579 8.06 -5.47 17.26
C SER A 579 8.91 -4.26 16.86
N SER A 580 10.11 -4.15 17.44
CA SER A 580 11.10 -3.05 17.32
C SER A 580 11.71 -2.85 15.93
N ARG A 581 10.90 -2.84 14.88
CA ARG A 581 11.37 -2.62 13.50
C ARG A 581 11.76 -1.16 13.32
N LEU A 582 12.98 -0.94 12.87
CA LEU A 582 13.49 0.40 12.60
C LEU A 582 12.65 1.06 11.50
N GLY A 583 12.29 2.33 11.70
CA GLY A 583 11.43 3.08 10.77
C GLY A 583 9.93 3.01 11.05
N THR A 584 9.47 2.14 11.94
CA THR A 584 8.03 2.06 12.25
C THR A 584 7.50 3.25 13.08
N GLY A 585 8.39 3.99 13.74
CA GLY A 585 8.08 5.21 14.51
C GLY A 585 8.02 6.52 13.69
N ILE A 586 8.09 6.49 12.35
CA ILE A 586 8.09 7.73 11.56
C ILE A 586 6.82 8.56 11.77
N LYS A 587 5.64 7.91 11.88
CA LYS A 587 4.37 8.61 12.14
C LYS A 587 4.45 9.42 13.45
N THR A 588 5.02 8.85 14.51
CA THR A 588 5.06 9.47 15.84
C THR A 588 6.03 10.65 15.94
N MET A 589 6.85 10.88 14.92
CA MET A 589 7.69 12.07 14.82
C MET A 589 6.90 13.31 14.37
N VAL A 590 5.70 13.13 13.82
CA VAL A 590 4.76 14.22 13.59
C VAL A 590 4.06 14.53 14.91
N GLN A 591 4.35 15.70 15.47
CA GLN A 591 3.88 16.11 16.79
C GLN A 591 3.34 17.53 16.75
N ALA A 592 2.22 17.77 17.43
CA ALA A 592 1.65 19.11 17.55
C ALA A 592 2.61 20.03 18.33
N PRO A 593 2.74 21.30 17.93
CA PRO A 593 3.45 22.30 18.72
C PRO A 593 2.73 22.55 20.07
N PRO A 594 3.43 23.11 21.06
CA PRO A 594 2.84 23.51 22.35
C PRO A 594 1.60 24.39 22.16
N GLY A 595 0.54 24.09 22.91
CA GLY A 595 -0.75 24.78 22.79
C GLY A 595 -1.71 24.20 21.74
N TYR A 596 -1.26 23.25 20.90
CA TYR A 596 -2.08 22.63 19.87
C TYR A 596 -2.29 21.13 20.13
N LYS A 597 -3.30 20.57 19.46
CA LYS A 597 -3.60 19.14 19.42
C LYS A 597 -3.86 18.69 17.99
N LEU A 598 -3.50 17.45 17.70
CA LEU A 598 -3.93 16.70 16.53
C LEU A 598 -5.28 16.08 16.83
N VAL A 599 -6.29 16.39 16.02
CA VAL A 599 -7.64 15.86 16.11
C VAL A 599 -7.94 15.09 14.83
N GLY A 600 -8.49 13.89 14.95
CA GLY A 600 -8.96 13.18 13.77
C GLY A 600 -9.61 11.85 14.08
N ALA A 601 -10.01 11.13 13.05
CA ALA A 601 -10.66 9.85 13.20
C ALA A 601 -10.35 8.92 12.03
N ASP A 602 -10.54 7.63 12.27
CA ASP A 602 -10.52 6.57 11.29
C ASP A 602 -11.96 6.21 10.89
N VAL A 603 -12.23 6.07 9.58
CA VAL A 603 -13.58 5.70 9.12
C VAL A 603 -13.73 4.18 9.13
N ASP A 604 -14.32 3.64 10.20
CA ASP A 604 -14.55 2.21 10.34
C ASP A 604 -15.28 1.60 9.13
N SER A 605 -14.65 0.58 8.54
CA SER A 605 -15.24 -0.24 7.46
C SER A 605 -15.81 0.59 6.29
N GLN A 606 -15.18 1.73 5.95
CA GLN A 606 -15.66 2.68 4.94
C GLN A 606 -16.10 2.01 3.63
N GLU A 607 -15.20 1.25 3.00
CA GLU A 607 -15.48 0.61 1.72
C GLU A 607 -16.52 -0.50 1.83
N GLN A 608 -16.51 -1.24 2.95
CA GLN A 608 -17.49 -2.27 3.21
C GLN A 608 -18.91 -1.68 3.36
N TRP A 609 -19.03 -0.51 3.98
CA TRP A 609 -20.28 0.23 4.09
C TRP A 609 -20.82 0.69 2.74
N ILE A 610 -19.96 1.30 1.92
CA ILE A 610 -20.34 1.75 0.58
C ILE A 610 -20.87 0.58 -0.25
N VAL A 611 -20.19 -0.56 -0.17
CA VAL A 611 -20.55 -1.79 -0.90
C VAL A 611 -21.87 -2.40 -0.40
N ALA A 612 -22.12 -2.36 0.91
CA ALA A 612 -23.40 -2.77 1.49
C ALA A 612 -24.53 -1.83 1.04
N LEU A 613 -24.27 -0.52 1.05
CA LEU A 613 -25.21 0.51 0.63
C LEU A 613 -25.65 0.33 -0.82
N PHE A 614 -24.76 -0.07 -1.73
CA PHE A 614 -25.13 -0.37 -3.12
C PHE A 614 -26.12 -1.53 -3.25
N GLY A 615 -25.94 -2.58 -2.43
CA GLY A 615 -26.86 -3.71 -2.39
C GLY A 615 -28.25 -3.29 -1.90
N ASP A 616 -28.30 -2.49 -0.83
CA ASP A 616 -29.56 -1.98 -0.29
C ASP A 616 -30.24 -1.02 -1.26
N ALA A 617 -29.50 -0.08 -1.85
CA ALA A 617 -30.02 0.90 -2.81
C ALA A 617 -30.71 0.21 -4.00
N SER A 618 -30.07 -0.86 -4.47
CA SER A 618 -30.61 -1.72 -5.54
C SER A 618 -32.01 -2.26 -5.21
N GLN A 619 -32.23 -2.73 -3.98
CA GLN A 619 -33.52 -3.24 -3.52
C GLN A 619 -34.50 -2.14 -3.10
N ALA A 620 -34.00 -1.02 -2.57
CA ALA A 620 -34.83 0.09 -2.10
C ALA A 620 -35.67 0.69 -3.24
N LEU A 621 -35.14 0.72 -4.47
CA LEU A 621 -35.82 1.34 -5.60
C LEU A 621 -37.14 0.65 -6.03
N VAL A 622 -37.32 -0.64 -5.74
CA VAL A 622 -38.61 -1.33 -5.96
C VAL A 622 -39.59 -1.18 -4.80
N LYS A 623 -39.19 -0.48 -3.74
CA LYS A 623 -40.03 -0.22 -2.56
C LYS A 623 -40.61 1.19 -2.59
N PRO A 624 -41.79 1.39 -1.95
CA PRO A 624 -42.28 2.73 -1.64
C PRO A 624 -41.24 3.53 -0.86
N VAL A 625 -41.23 4.85 -1.04
CA VAL A 625 -40.26 5.76 -0.42
C VAL A 625 -40.15 5.55 1.10
N SER A 626 -41.29 5.35 1.78
CA SER A 626 -41.36 5.10 3.22
C SER A 626 -40.62 3.84 3.71
N GLU A 627 -40.32 2.90 2.81
CA GLU A 627 -39.63 1.64 3.11
C GLU A 627 -38.19 1.59 2.56
N ARG A 628 -37.68 2.70 2.02
CA ARG A 628 -36.31 2.80 1.49
C ARG A 628 -35.30 3.00 2.61
N ILE A 629 -35.04 1.92 3.33
CA ILE A 629 -34.21 1.89 4.53
C ILE A 629 -32.85 1.23 4.26
N ALA A 630 -31.89 1.49 5.13
CA ALA A 630 -30.63 0.73 5.16
C ALA A 630 -30.84 -0.63 5.88
N GLY A 631 -30.07 -1.65 5.50
CA GLY A 631 -30.16 -3.00 6.06
C GLY A 631 -31.15 -3.93 5.36
N LEU A 632 -31.57 -3.60 4.12
CA LEU A 632 -32.48 -4.44 3.32
C LEU A 632 -31.83 -5.76 2.87
N THR A 633 -30.53 -5.75 2.62
CA THR A 633 -29.77 -6.93 2.23
C THR A 633 -29.18 -7.66 3.44
N PRO A 634 -28.97 -9.00 3.37
CA PRO A 634 -28.31 -9.75 4.43
C PRO A 634 -26.93 -9.18 4.78
N PHE A 635 -26.13 -8.83 3.76
CA PHE A 635 -24.81 -8.24 3.98
C PHE A 635 -24.86 -6.92 4.76
N SER A 636 -25.74 -6.00 4.36
CA SER A 636 -25.90 -4.73 5.06
C SER A 636 -26.42 -4.92 6.48
N ASN A 637 -27.40 -5.82 6.68
CA ASN A 637 -27.93 -6.15 7.99
C ASN A 637 -26.84 -6.69 8.95
N MET A 638 -26.05 -7.67 8.48
CA MET A 638 -24.93 -8.24 9.25
C MET A 638 -23.83 -7.23 9.56
N MET A 639 -23.74 -6.15 8.77
CA MET A 639 -22.77 -5.09 8.97
C MET A 639 -23.29 -4.04 9.97
N LEU A 640 -24.54 -3.62 9.82
CA LEU A 640 -25.14 -2.54 10.63
C LEU A 640 -25.54 -3.01 12.05
N VAL A 641 -26.01 -4.25 12.17
CA VAL A 641 -26.55 -4.83 13.41
C VAL A 641 -25.63 -5.92 13.96
N GLY A 642 -24.87 -6.61 13.10
CA GLY A 642 -24.02 -7.72 13.52
C GLY A 642 -22.86 -7.27 14.39
N SER A 643 -22.50 -8.11 15.36
CA SER A 643 -21.41 -7.85 16.30
C SER A 643 -20.40 -8.99 16.31
N LYS A 644 -19.14 -8.66 16.60
CA LYS A 644 -18.09 -9.66 16.80
C LYS A 644 -18.35 -10.53 18.03
N ASN A 645 -18.88 -9.92 19.10
CA ASN A 645 -19.09 -10.59 20.39
C ASN A 645 -20.18 -11.65 20.30
N ASP A 646 -21.26 -11.36 19.56
CA ASP A 646 -22.36 -12.30 19.36
C ASP A 646 -22.10 -13.28 18.22
N GLY A 647 -20.98 -13.12 17.51
CA GLY A 647 -20.62 -13.93 16.35
C GLY A 647 -21.58 -13.77 15.16
N THR A 648 -22.31 -12.64 15.11
CA THR A 648 -23.33 -12.34 14.10
C THR A 648 -22.79 -11.48 12.95
N ASP A 649 -21.58 -10.92 13.07
CA ASP A 649 -20.91 -10.23 11.97
C ASP A 649 -20.51 -11.19 10.84
N LEU A 650 -20.45 -10.68 9.60
CA LEU A 650 -20.14 -11.47 8.40
C LEU A 650 -18.90 -12.35 8.58
N HIS A 651 -17.83 -11.83 9.19
CA HIS A 651 -16.60 -12.58 9.34
C HIS A 651 -16.75 -13.77 10.30
N SER A 652 -17.47 -13.61 11.41
CA SER A 652 -17.70 -14.70 12.36
C SER A 652 -18.66 -15.75 11.80
N VAL A 653 -19.71 -15.32 11.09
CA VAL A 653 -20.66 -16.25 10.44
C VAL A 653 -19.96 -17.07 9.36
N VAL A 654 -19.17 -16.44 8.49
CA VAL A 654 -18.39 -17.14 7.46
C VAL A 654 -17.35 -18.07 8.10
N ALA A 655 -16.66 -17.61 9.14
CA ALA A 655 -15.67 -18.42 9.86
C ALA A 655 -16.30 -19.69 10.46
N LYS A 656 -17.44 -19.55 11.15
CA LYS A 656 -18.19 -20.64 11.76
C LYS A 656 -18.67 -21.66 10.73
N GLN A 657 -19.23 -21.19 9.61
CA GLN A 657 -19.75 -22.09 8.58
C GLN A 657 -18.65 -22.84 7.81
N LEU A 658 -17.49 -22.22 7.62
CA LEU A 658 -16.38 -22.83 6.88
C LEU A 658 -15.39 -23.59 7.79
N GLY A 659 -15.54 -23.51 9.12
CA GLY A 659 -14.62 -24.12 10.07
C GLY A 659 -13.20 -23.54 9.96
N ILE A 660 -13.09 -22.21 9.79
CA ILE A 660 -11.80 -21.49 9.73
C ILE A 660 -11.74 -20.42 10.82
N SER A 661 -10.54 -19.90 11.10
CA SER A 661 -10.39 -18.79 12.05
C SER A 661 -11.03 -17.50 11.51
N ARG A 662 -11.53 -16.66 12.42
CA ARG A 662 -12.13 -15.37 12.07
C ARG A 662 -11.16 -14.46 11.31
N ASP A 663 -9.89 -14.43 11.70
CA ASP A 663 -8.89 -13.58 11.03
C ASP A 663 -8.58 -14.04 9.60
N LEU A 664 -8.60 -15.36 9.37
CA LEU A 664 -8.50 -15.91 8.02
C LEU A 664 -9.76 -15.59 7.20
N ALA A 665 -10.95 -15.75 7.78
CA ALA A 665 -12.21 -15.38 7.14
C ALA A 665 -12.26 -13.87 6.81
N LYS A 666 -11.77 -13.01 7.70
CA LYS A 666 -11.64 -11.57 7.47
C LYS A 666 -10.74 -11.32 6.26
N THR A 667 -9.52 -11.87 6.27
CA THR A 667 -8.54 -11.72 5.18
C THR A 667 -9.12 -12.16 3.84
N LEU A 668 -9.77 -13.32 3.80
CA LEU A 668 -10.38 -13.87 2.58
C LEU A 668 -11.57 -13.04 2.10
N ASN A 669 -12.43 -12.56 3.00
CA ASN A 669 -13.58 -11.73 2.65
C ASN A 669 -13.16 -10.40 2.04
N TYR A 670 -12.18 -9.71 2.64
CA TYR A 670 -11.61 -8.49 2.06
C TYR A 670 -10.98 -8.77 0.69
N ALA A 671 -10.10 -9.76 0.59
CA ALA A 671 -9.46 -10.11 -0.69
C ALA A 671 -10.49 -10.38 -1.80
N ARG A 672 -11.57 -11.08 -1.48
CA ARG A 672 -12.66 -11.43 -2.41
C ARG A 672 -13.51 -10.22 -2.82
N LEU A 673 -13.80 -9.29 -1.91
CA LEU A 673 -14.48 -8.02 -2.22
C LEU A 673 -13.69 -7.24 -3.27
N TYR A 674 -12.36 -7.26 -3.19
CA TYR A 674 -11.47 -6.66 -4.20
C TYR A 674 -11.12 -7.59 -5.37
N GLY A 675 -11.99 -8.54 -5.71
CA GLY A 675 -11.88 -9.31 -6.95
C GLY A 675 -10.92 -10.50 -6.92
N SER A 676 -10.39 -10.88 -5.75
CA SER A 676 -9.67 -12.16 -5.61
C SER A 676 -10.60 -13.33 -5.94
N GLY A 677 -10.09 -14.26 -6.74
CA GLY A 677 -10.82 -15.46 -7.16
C GLY A 677 -10.59 -16.65 -6.23
N VAL A 678 -11.28 -17.75 -6.53
CA VAL A 678 -11.19 -19.03 -5.79
C VAL A 678 -9.74 -19.52 -5.68
N GLN A 679 -8.92 -19.32 -6.72
CA GLN A 679 -7.53 -19.76 -6.74
C GLN A 679 -6.66 -19.04 -5.71
N HIS A 680 -6.87 -17.73 -5.52
CA HIS A 680 -6.15 -16.96 -4.50
C HIS A 680 -6.55 -17.40 -3.10
N ALA A 681 -7.85 -17.58 -2.85
CA ALA A 681 -8.36 -18.09 -1.59
C ALA A 681 -7.82 -19.50 -1.27
N LYS A 682 -7.76 -20.38 -2.28
CA LYS A 682 -7.14 -21.71 -2.16
C LYS A 682 -5.67 -21.61 -1.73
N GLN A 683 -4.89 -20.75 -2.38
CA GLN A 683 -3.47 -20.57 -2.03
C GLN A 683 -3.29 -20.08 -0.60
N GLU A 684 -4.13 -19.15 -0.14
CA GLU A 684 -4.05 -18.64 1.23
C GLU A 684 -4.43 -19.73 2.26
N LEU A 685 -5.44 -20.56 1.96
CA LEU A 685 -5.81 -21.71 2.79
C LEU A 685 -4.70 -22.77 2.85
N ILE A 686 -3.95 -22.99 1.76
CA ILE A 686 -2.81 -23.91 1.75
C ILE A 686 -1.69 -23.41 2.67
N LYS A 687 -1.44 -22.08 2.69
CA LYS A 687 -0.42 -21.48 3.58
C LYS A 687 -0.73 -21.68 5.06
N THR A 688 -1.99 -21.92 5.43
CA THR A 688 -2.38 -22.25 6.80
C THR A 688 -2.28 -23.75 7.13
N GLY A 689 -1.68 -24.55 6.24
CA GLY A 689 -1.48 -25.99 6.43
C GLY A 689 -2.64 -26.88 5.95
N LYS A 690 -3.67 -26.33 5.26
CA LYS A 690 -4.75 -27.17 4.70
C LYS A 690 -4.27 -27.92 3.45
N LYS A 691 -4.75 -29.16 3.28
CA LYS A 691 -4.46 -29.96 2.08
C LYS A 691 -5.07 -29.30 0.83
N PRO A 692 -4.42 -29.36 -0.36
CA PRO A 692 -4.89 -28.67 -1.56
C PRO A 692 -6.33 -29.01 -2.00
N GLN A 693 -6.77 -30.26 -1.82
CA GLN A 693 -8.14 -30.69 -2.13
C GLN A 693 -9.17 -30.07 -1.18
N GLU A 694 -8.89 -30.11 0.12
CA GLU A 694 -9.73 -29.49 1.16
C GLU A 694 -9.77 -27.97 0.98
N ALA A 695 -8.63 -27.33 0.75
CA ALA A 695 -8.53 -25.90 0.48
C ALA A 695 -9.38 -25.48 -0.74
N THR A 696 -9.42 -26.30 -1.78
CA THR A 696 -10.27 -26.06 -2.97
C THR A 696 -11.76 -26.14 -2.60
N LYS A 697 -12.16 -27.12 -1.80
CA LYS A 697 -13.55 -27.28 -1.35
C LYS A 697 -13.99 -26.09 -0.49
N VAL A 698 -13.19 -25.72 0.51
CA VAL A 698 -13.47 -24.57 1.39
C VAL A 698 -13.51 -23.27 0.61
N ALA A 699 -12.59 -23.07 -0.35
CA ALA A 699 -12.60 -21.89 -1.21
C ALA A 699 -13.87 -21.82 -2.08
N LYS A 700 -14.33 -22.94 -2.66
CA LYS A 700 -15.61 -22.94 -3.41
C LYS A 700 -16.81 -22.65 -2.51
N GLN A 701 -16.85 -23.26 -1.33
CA GLN A 701 -17.91 -23.03 -0.34
C GLN A 701 -17.95 -21.56 0.13
N LEU A 702 -16.80 -20.93 0.35
CA LEU A 702 -16.71 -19.50 0.67
C LEU A 702 -17.40 -18.64 -0.39
N PHE A 703 -17.13 -18.88 -1.67
CA PHE A 703 -17.70 -18.08 -2.74
C PHE A 703 -19.20 -18.36 -2.92
N ALA A 704 -19.63 -19.61 -2.79
CA ALA A 704 -21.05 -19.96 -2.84
C ALA A 704 -21.84 -19.32 -1.68
N LEU A 705 -21.31 -19.37 -0.46
CA LEU A 705 -21.93 -18.76 0.72
C LEU A 705 -22.09 -17.24 0.59
N THR A 706 -21.07 -16.60 0.04
CA THR A 706 -20.98 -15.13 0.03
C THR A 706 -21.57 -14.53 -1.23
N LYS A 707 -21.07 -14.92 -2.42
CA LYS A 707 -21.58 -14.41 -3.70
C LYS A 707 -22.88 -15.09 -4.12
N GLY A 708 -23.09 -16.35 -3.75
CA GLY A 708 -24.22 -17.14 -4.25
C GLY A 708 -23.90 -17.89 -5.53
N GLU A 709 -24.94 -18.44 -6.14
CA GLU A 709 -24.86 -19.17 -7.40
C GLU A 709 -25.16 -18.24 -8.57
N LEU A 710 -24.37 -18.33 -9.65
CA LEU A 710 -24.60 -17.56 -10.86
C LEU A 710 -25.64 -18.29 -11.72
N MET A 711 -26.78 -17.66 -11.95
CA MET A 711 -27.91 -18.23 -12.68
C MET A 711 -28.36 -17.30 -13.81
N GLN A 712 -29.17 -17.83 -14.72
CA GLN A 712 -29.74 -17.09 -15.85
C GLN A 712 -31.10 -16.48 -15.48
N TRP A 713 -31.27 -15.21 -15.80
CA TRP A 713 -32.45 -14.41 -15.47
C TRP A 713 -32.92 -13.57 -16.65
N THR A 714 -34.18 -13.13 -16.59
CA THR A 714 -34.80 -12.24 -17.57
C THR A 714 -35.47 -11.08 -16.86
N ASN A 715 -35.29 -9.86 -17.36
CA ASN A 715 -35.80 -8.66 -16.69
C ASN A 715 -37.23 -8.33 -17.11
N ILE A 716 -38.09 -8.16 -16.11
CA ILE A 716 -39.45 -7.66 -16.34
C ILE A 716 -39.42 -6.14 -16.48
N LYS A 717 -40.36 -5.58 -17.28
CA LYS A 717 -40.52 -4.13 -17.38
C LYS A 717 -40.84 -3.55 -15.99
N PRO A 718 -40.23 -2.42 -15.60
CA PRO A 718 -40.40 -1.84 -14.26
C PRO A 718 -41.86 -1.52 -13.87
N GLU A 719 -42.72 -1.25 -14.86
CA GLU A 719 -44.15 -0.99 -14.67
C GLU A 719 -44.94 -2.16 -14.02
N TYR A 720 -44.38 -3.37 -14.05
CA TYR A 720 -44.99 -4.56 -13.43
C TYR A 720 -44.38 -4.91 -12.06
N ASN A 721 -43.43 -4.13 -11.55
CA ASN A 721 -42.77 -4.41 -10.27
C ASN A 721 -43.77 -4.48 -9.10
N ASP A 722 -44.71 -3.53 -9.01
CA ASP A 722 -45.71 -3.52 -7.93
C ASP A 722 -46.60 -4.77 -7.96
N MET A 723 -46.95 -5.23 -9.18
CA MET A 723 -47.75 -6.44 -9.37
C MET A 723 -47.01 -7.70 -8.92
N TRP A 724 -45.67 -7.74 -9.00
CA TRP A 724 -44.88 -8.84 -8.47
C TRP A 724 -45.01 -8.96 -6.95
N PHE A 725 -44.90 -7.84 -6.23
CA PHE A 725 -45.03 -7.84 -4.77
C PHE A 725 -46.47 -8.11 -4.34
N GLU A 726 -47.47 -7.66 -5.08
CA GLU A 726 -48.86 -8.03 -4.85
C GLU A 726 -49.09 -9.53 -5.05
N PHE A 727 -48.57 -10.11 -6.13
CA PHE A 727 -48.61 -11.56 -6.36
C PHE A 727 -47.93 -12.34 -5.23
N ALA A 728 -46.77 -11.87 -4.76
CA ALA A 728 -46.06 -12.49 -3.65
C ALA A 728 -46.88 -12.43 -2.34
N ALA A 729 -47.53 -11.31 -2.08
CA ALA A 729 -48.42 -11.13 -0.93
C ALA A 729 -49.64 -12.05 -1.02
N GLU A 730 -50.30 -12.16 -2.18
CA GLU A 730 -51.44 -13.08 -2.40
C GLU A 730 -51.05 -14.55 -2.20
N ARG A 731 -49.81 -14.91 -2.55
CA ARG A 731 -49.28 -16.28 -2.39
C ARG A 731 -48.61 -16.53 -1.04
N GLY A 732 -48.51 -15.52 -0.18
CA GLY A 732 -47.96 -15.64 1.17
C GLY A 732 -46.46 -15.92 1.23
N PHE A 733 -45.67 -15.38 0.30
CA PHE A 733 -44.20 -15.50 0.34
C PHE A 733 -43.51 -14.13 0.25
N ASP A 734 -42.24 -14.09 0.67
CA ASP A 734 -41.41 -12.89 0.55
C ASP A 734 -41.03 -12.64 -0.91
N GLY A 735 -41.53 -11.54 -1.49
CA GLY A 735 -41.31 -11.16 -2.89
C GLY A 735 -39.83 -11.06 -3.29
N PHE A 736 -38.90 -10.88 -2.36
CA PHE A 736 -37.46 -10.83 -2.66
C PHE A 736 -36.79 -12.21 -2.71
N LYS A 737 -37.44 -13.27 -2.18
CA LYS A 737 -36.83 -14.61 -2.18
C LYS A 737 -36.79 -15.25 -3.54
N ASN A 738 -37.67 -14.92 -4.48
CA ASN A 738 -37.79 -15.66 -5.74
C ASN A 738 -37.46 -14.81 -6.98
N CYS A 739 -36.80 -13.67 -6.77
CA CYS A 739 -36.33 -12.80 -7.82
C CYS A 739 -34.94 -12.25 -7.49
N VAL A 740 -34.32 -11.61 -8.47
CA VAL A 740 -33.16 -10.75 -8.25
C VAL A 740 -33.58 -9.31 -8.55
N VAL A 741 -33.19 -8.36 -7.70
CA VAL A 741 -33.45 -6.94 -7.93
C VAL A 741 -32.13 -6.22 -8.18
N VAL A 742 -32.01 -5.59 -9.35
CA VAL A 742 -30.89 -4.73 -9.69
C VAL A 742 -31.40 -3.35 -10.12
N ASP A 743 -31.03 -2.30 -9.38
CA ASP A 743 -31.40 -0.90 -9.66
C ASP A 743 -32.90 -0.66 -9.90
N GLY A 744 -33.75 -1.22 -9.04
CA GLY A 744 -35.19 -1.05 -9.21
C GLY A 744 -35.79 -1.92 -10.31
N VAL A 745 -35.04 -2.82 -10.94
CA VAL A 745 -35.55 -3.75 -11.96
C VAL A 745 -35.60 -5.16 -11.38
N ILE A 746 -36.74 -5.83 -11.55
CA ILE A 746 -36.92 -7.21 -11.12
C ILE A 746 -36.49 -8.16 -12.24
N TYR A 747 -35.71 -9.17 -11.87
CA TYR A 747 -35.23 -10.22 -12.73
C TYR A 747 -35.85 -11.53 -12.26
N LEU A 748 -36.54 -12.21 -13.17
CA LEU A 748 -37.19 -13.49 -12.92
C LEU A 748 -36.38 -14.66 -13.51
N PRO A 749 -36.47 -15.86 -12.92
CA PRO A 749 -35.70 -17.02 -13.38
C PRO A 749 -36.02 -17.40 -14.83
N HIS A 750 -34.98 -17.72 -15.61
CA HIS A 750 -35.14 -18.19 -16.99
C HIS A 750 -35.60 -19.67 -17.06
N SER A 751 -36.06 -20.09 -18.25
CA SER A 751 -36.81 -21.31 -18.56
C SER A 751 -36.18 -22.66 -18.13
N HIS A 752 -34.87 -22.70 -17.88
CA HIS A 752 -34.15 -23.91 -17.46
C HIS A 752 -33.90 -24.03 -15.94
N SER A 753 -34.41 -23.10 -15.12
CA SER A 753 -34.22 -23.12 -13.67
C SER A 753 -35.35 -23.85 -12.93
N SER A 754 -35.03 -24.50 -11.81
CA SER A 754 -36.04 -25.07 -10.88
C SER A 754 -37.01 -24.01 -10.33
N PHE A 755 -36.60 -22.73 -10.35
CA PHE A 755 -37.40 -21.59 -9.92
C PHE A 755 -38.36 -21.06 -10.99
N ARG A 756 -38.29 -21.55 -12.24
CA ARG A 756 -39.12 -21.04 -13.35
C ARG A 756 -40.62 -21.12 -13.08
N LYS A 757 -41.05 -22.14 -12.33
CA LYS A 757 -42.47 -22.37 -12.00
C LYS A 757 -43.15 -21.12 -11.42
N ILE A 758 -42.46 -20.36 -10.58
CA ILE A 758 -43.04 -19.16 -9.95
C ILE A 758 -43.15 -17.99 -10.94
N ALA A 759 -42.24 -17.89 -11.90
CA ALA A 759 -42.31 -16.91 -12.96
C ALA A 759 -43.48 -17.23 -13.92
N ASP A 760 -43.69 -18.51 -14.25
CA ASP A 760 -44.85 -18.93 -15.06
C ASP A 760 -46.18 -18.61 -14.34
N GLU A 761 -46.26 -18.86 -13.03
CA GLU A 761 -47.43 -18.53 -12.22
C GLU A 761 -47.70 -17.01 -12.18
N PHE A 762 -46.64 -16.21 -12.11
CA PHE A 762 -46.75 -14.76 -12.15
C PHE A 762 -47.15 -14.21 -13.53
N GLU A 763 -46.63 -14.79 -14.62
CA GLU A 763 -47.06 -14.44 -15.98
C GLU A 763 -48.57 -14.70 -16.18
N LEU A 764 -49.06 -15.82 -15.64
CA LEU A 764 -50.50 -16.13 -15.63
C LEU A 764 -51.30 -15.13 -14.79
N PHE A 765 -50.75 -14.70 -13.65
CA PHE A 765 -51.36 -13.65 -12.81
C PHE A 765 -51.48 -12.32 -13.57
N LEU A 766 -50.41 -11.86 -14.23
CA LEU A 766 -50.41 -10.66 -15.05
C LEU A 766 -51.42 -10.76 -16.19
N MET A 767 -51.42 -11.89 -16.91
CA MET A 767 -52.39 -12.16 -17.98
C MET A 767 -53.83 -12.09 -17.47
N LYS A 768 -54.12 -12.65 -16.29
CA LYS A 768 -55.47 -12.61 -15.70
C LYS A 768 -55.88 -11.19 -15.29
N LYS A 769 -54.97 -10.44 -14.67
CA LYS A 769 -55.24 -9.11 -14.11
C LYS A 769 -55.36 -8.01 -15.18
N LEU A 770 -54.65 -8.17 -16.29
CA LEU A 770 -54.64 -7.22 -17.42
C LEU A 770 -55.69 -7.54 -18.50
N LYS A 771 -56.53 -8.57 -18.30
CA LYS A 771 -57.58 -9.02 -19.25
C LYS A 771 -58.52 -7.90 -19.71
N ASP A 772 -58.81 -6.90 -18.87
CA ASP A 772 -59.73 -5.81 -19.20
C ASP A 772 -59.09 -4.64 -19.99
N LYS A 773 -57.75 -4.55 -20.04
CA LYS A 773 -57.04 -3.47 -20.77
C LYS A 773 -56.59 -3.86 -22.19
N ALA A 774 -56.74 -5.13 -22.59
CA ALA A 774 -56.24 -5.59 -23.88
C ALA A 774 -57.10 -6.68 -24.51
N ALA A 775 -58.08 -6.25 -25.31
CA ALA A 775 -58.70 -7.11 -26.29
C ALA A 775 -57.68 -7.52 -27.37
N ARG A 776 -57.43 -8.83 -27.50
CA ARG A 776 -56.73 -9.56 -28.58
C ARG A 776 -55.20 -9.38 -28.68
N GLY A 777 -54.46 -10.43 -28.28
CA GLY A 777 -53.11 -10.71 -28.83
C GLY A 777 -51.90 -10.56 -27.89
N PHE A 778 -52.09 -10.41 -26.58
CA PHE A 778 -50.96 -10.31 -25.63
C PHE A 778 -50.12 -11.60 -25.61
N LYS A 779 -48.85 -11.49 -26.01
CA LYS A 779 -47.82 -12.53 -25.85
C LYS A 779 -47.04 -12.26 -24.56
N ILE A 780 -46.58 -13.31 -23.88
CA ILE A 780 -45.77 -13.23 -22.65
C ILE A 780 -44.57 -12.29 -22.80
N ASN A 781 -43.95 -12.25 -23.99
CA ASN A 781 -42.84 -11.37 -24.32
C ASN A 781 -43.12 -9.88 -24.06
N PHE A 782 -44.39 -9.47 -24.01
CA PHE A 782 -44.76 -8.08 -23.76
C PHE A 782 -44.38 -7.59 -22.36
N PHE A 783 -44.31 -8.49 -21.37
CA PHE A 783 -43.99 -8.13 -19.98
C PHE A 783 -42.50 -7.89 -19.77
N TYR A 784 -41.65 -8.35 -20.68
CA TYR A 784 -40.20 -8.29 -20.56
C TYR A 784 -39.63 -7.14 -21.41
N GLU A 785 -38.51 -6.57 -20.97
CA GLU A 785 -37.80 -5.54 -21.75
C GLU A 785 -37.19 -6.16 -23.01
N ASP A 786 -36.48 -7.27 -22.82
CA ASP A 786 -35.91 -8.10 -23.87
C ASP A 786 -35.85 -9.55 -23.39
N ILE A 787 -36.79 -10.38 -23.86
CA ILE A 787 -36.88 -11.79 -23.46
C ILE A 787 -35.74 -12.64 -24.04
N GLN A 788 -35.06 -12.15 -25.10
CA GLN A 788 -33.96 -12.88 -25.74
C GLN A 788 -32.62 -12.58 -25.08
N LYS A 789 -32.53 -11.54 -24.25
CA LYS A 789 -31.31 -11.15 -23.58
C LYS A 789 -31.14 -11.89 -22.26
N ASP A 790 -30.07 -12.67 -22.19
CA ASP A 790 -29.71 -13.42 -21.00
C ASP A 790 -28.90 -12.59 -20.01
N TYR A 791 -29.37 -12.54 -18.77
CA TYR A 791 -28.65 -11.93 -17.65
C TYR A 791 -28.11 -13.02 -16.72
N TYR A 792 -26.80 -13.04 -16.50
CA TYR A 792 -26.18 -13.92 -15.53
C TYR A 792 -25.97 -13.17 -14.22
N LEU A 793 -26.81 -13.47 -13.23
CA LEU A 793 -26.83 -12.80 -11.93
C LEU A 793 -26.73 -13.81 -10.79
N PHE A 794 -26.05 -13.39 -9.73
CA PHE A 794 -25.87 -14.18 -8.53
C PHE A 794 -27.14 -14.22 -7.67
N TYR A 795 -27.39 -15.34 -7.02
CA TYR A 795 -28.53 -15.52 -6.14
C TYR A 795 -28.19 -16.45 -4.96
N GLY A 796 -28.82 -16.21 -3.80
CA GLY A 796 -28.71 -17.06 -2.62
C GLY A 796 -27.48 -16.86 -1.72
N GLY A 797 -26.57 -15.95 -2.06
CA GLY A 797 -25.44 -15.57 -1.22
C GLY A 797 -25.69 -14.30 -0.41
N TYR A 798 -24.96 -14.11 0.69
CA TYR A 798 -25.12 -12.95 1.57
C TYR A 798 -24.92 -11.59 0.86
N GLU A 799 -24.07 -11.54 -0.16
CA GLU A 799 -23.71 -10.32 -0.90
C GLU A 799 -24.18 -10.35 -2.36
N SER A 800 -25.06 -11.28 -2.74
CA SER A 800 -25.50 -11.43 -4.14
C SER A 800 -25.99 -10.11 -4.74
N SER A 801 -26.83 -9.36 -4.01
CA SER A 801 -27.37 -8.06 -4.48
C SER A 801 -26.25 -7.05 -4.81
N THR A 802 -25.27 -6.94 -3.93
CA THR A 802 -24.09 -6.08 -4.14
C THR A 802 -23.28 -6.49 -5.36
N PHE A 803 -22.98 -7.78 -5.53
CA PHE A 803 -22.18 -8.24 -6.66
C PHE A 803 -22.91 -8.10 -7.99
N ASN A 804 -24.24 -8.25 -7.99
CA ASN A 804 -25.08 -8.01 -9.16
C ASN A 804 -25.06 -6.54 -9.54
N TRP A 805 -25.25 -5.65 -8.57
CA TRP A 805 -25.17 -4.20 -8.76
C TRP A 805 -23.82 -3.80 -9.38
N LEU A 806 -22.71 -4.26 -8.79
CA LEU A 806 -21.36 -3.99 -9.28
C LEU A 806 -21.14 -4.55 -10.69
N ALA A 807 -21.62 -5.77 -10.95
CA ALA A 807 -21.45 -6.42 -12.25
C ALA A 807 -22.19 -5.69 -13.37
N MET A 808 -23.39 -5.17 -13.10
CA MET A 808 -24.20 -4.42 -14.06
C MET A 808 -23.60 -3.04 -14.34
N HIS A 809 -23.23 -2.30 -13.29
CA HIS A 809 -22.59 -0.99 -13.43
C HIS A 809 -21.23 -1.05 -14.12
N SER A 810 -20.46 -2.13 -13.89
CA SER A 810 -19.17 -2.32 -14.55
C SER A 810 -19.28 -2.60 -16.05
N SER A 811 -20.45 -3.02 -16.52
CA SER A 811 -20.73 -3.24 -17.94
C SER A 811 -21.37 -2.02 -18.62
N SER A 812 -21.60 -0.92 -17.88
CA SER A 812 -22.06 0.35 -18.45
C SER A 812 -21.04 0.92 -19.45
N PRO A 813 -21.46 1.52 -20.58
CA PRO A 813 -20.54 2.17 -21.52
C PRO A 813 -19.71 3.30 -20.89
N LEU A 814 -20.26 3.95 -19.85
CA LEU A 814 -19.61 5.04 -19.11
C LEU A 814 -19.75 4.83 -17.60
N PRO A 815 -18.93 3.94 -17.01
CA PRO A 815 -18.94 3.69 -15.58
C PRO A 815 -18.55 4.94 -14.79
N HIS A 816 -19.35 5.26 -13.77
CA HIS A 816 -19.16 6.43 -12.93
C HIS A 816 -19.50 6.09 -11.47
N THR A 817 -18.95 6.86 -10.53
CA THR A 817 -19.32 6.70 -9.11
C THR A 817 -20.78 7.14 -8.89
N PRO A 818 -21.54 6.45 -8.05
CA PRO A 818 -22.96 6.74 -7.88
C PRO A 818 -23.23 8.08 -7.20
N VAL A 819 -22.29 8.58 -6.39
CA VAL A 819 -22.45 9.79 -5.56
C VAL A 819 -22.02 11.06 -6.29
N LEU A 820 -20.72 11.23 -6.59
CA LEU A 820 -20.22 12.44 -7.25
C LEU A 820 -20.14 12.33 -8.78
N LYS A 821 -20.61 11.22 -9.36
CA LYS A 821 -20.64 10.97 -10.81
C LYS A 821 -19.28 11.10 -11.49
N ALA A 822 -18.19 10.81 -10.76
CA ALA A 822 -16.86 10.80 -11.34
C ALA A 822 -16.73 9.60 -12.28
N THR A 823 -16.30 9.82 -13.51
CA THR A 823 -16.15 8.78 -14.53
C THR A 823 -14.82 8.04 -14.38
N ILE A 824 -14.82 6.73 -14.68
CA ILE A 824 -13.59 5.92 -14.71
C ILE A 824 -12.59 6.45 -15.74
N SER A 825 -11.29 6.26 -15.46
CA SER A 825 -10.25 6.53 -16.45
C SER A 825 -10.56 5.80 -17.77
N THR A 826 -10.28 6.46 -18.89
CA THR A 826 -10.42 5.88 -20.23
C THR A 826 -9.62 4.60 -20.42
N ALA A 827 -8.60 4.36 -19.58
CA ALA A 827 -7.83 3.12 -19.62
C ALA A 827 -8.64 1.88 -19.22
N LEU A 828 -9.70 2.04 -18.43
CA LEU A 828 -10.56 0.94 -17.94
C LEU A 828 -12.02 1.09 -18.40
N GLN A 829 -12.38 2.19 -19.04
CA GLN A 829 -13.70 2.37 -19.61
C GLN A 829 -13.97 1.30 -20.70
N PRO A 830 -15.14 0.64 -20.70
CA PRO A 830 -15.51 -0.28 -21.75
C PRO A 830 -15.35 0.31 -23.15
N LEU A 831 -14.95 -0.55 -24.09
CA LEU A 831 -14.78 -0.18 -25.49
C LEU A 831 -16.12 -0.26 -26.21
N ASP A 832 -16.28 0.52 -27.28
CA ASP A 832 -17.45 0.44 -28.14
C ASP A 832 -17.56 -0.99 -28.73
N PRO A 833 -18.76 -1.60 -28.81
CA PRO A 833 -18.94 -2.94 -29.36
C PRO A 833 -18.43 -3.12 -30.80
N SER A 834 -18.30 -2.04 -31.57
CA SER A 834 -17.71 -2.06 -32.92
C SER A 834 -16.19 -2.27 -32.93
N VAL A 835 -15.51 -2.07 -31.79
CA VAL A 835 -14.06 -2.31 -31.69
C VAL A 835 -13.79 -3.81 -31.67
N PRO A 836 -12.86 -4.32 -32.52
CA PRO A 836 -12.49 -5.72 -32.51
C PRO A 836 -12.05 -6.15 -31.10
N ASP A 837 -12.57 -7.29 -30.63
CA ASP A 837 -12.26 -7.86 -29.31
C ASP A 837 -12.67 -6.99 -28.10
N ALA A 838 -13.62 -6.06 -28.26
CA ALA A 838 -14.15 -5.25 -27.15
C ALA A 838 -14.69 -6.10 -25.97
N SER A 839 -15.32 -7.24 -26.27
CA SER A 839 -15.78 -8.20 -25.26
C SER A 839 -14.64 -8.84 -24.47
N ASN A 840 -13.50 -9.12 -25.11
CA ASN A 840 -12.30 -9.65 -24.46
C ASN A 840 -11.68 -8.62 -23.53
N PHE A 841 -11.63 -7.33 -23.93
CA PHE A 841 -11.21 -6.24 -23.05
C PHE A 841 -12.09 -6.19 -21.79
N LEU A 842 -13.41 -6.17 -21.97
CA LEU A 842 -14.34 -6.09 -20.85
C LEU A 842 -14.18 -7.30 -19.92
N SER A 843 -14.10 -8.52 -20.46
CA SER A 843 -13.88 -9.74 -19.67
C SER A 843 -12.58 -9.69 -18.85
N LYS A 844 -11.49 -9.21 -19.47
CA LYS A 844 -10.18 -9.07 -18.83
C LYS A 844 -10.19 -8.07 -17.67
N TYR A 845 -10.84 -6.92 -17.85
CA TYR A 845 -10.79 -5.80 -16.91
C TYR A 845 -12.03 -5.64 -16.03
N LYS A 846 -13.08 -6.46 -16.19
CA LYS A 846 -14.34 -6.37 -15.41
C LYS A 846 -14.09 -6.29 -13.90
N ARG A 847 -13.17 -7.11 -13.38
CA ARG A 847 -12.80 -7.10 -11.96
C ARG A 847 -12.16 -5.77 -11.52
N SER A 848 -11.28 -5.21 -12.33
CA SER A 848 -10.65 -3.91 -12.07
C SER A 848 -11.68 -2.78 -12.07
N ILE A 849 -12.66 -2.82 -12.97
CA ILE A 849 -13.77 -1.86 -13.04
C ILE A 849 -14.68 -1.97 -11.81
N MET A 850 -15.01 -3.19 -11.36
CA MET A 850 -15.78 -3.40 -10.13
C MET A 850 -15.06 -2.83 -8.90
N ASN A 851 -13.77 -3.14 -8.75
CA ASN A 851 -12.95 -2.59 -7.68
C ASN A 851 -12.88 -1.07 -7.72
N TRP A 852 -12.81 -0.50 -8.92
CA TRP A 852 -12.77 0.95 -9.11
C TRP A 852 -14.04 1.62 -8.58
N HIS A 853 -15.24 1.06 -8.79
CA HIS A 853 -16.48 1.65 -8.25
C HIS A 853 -16.40 1.82 -6.73
N VAL A 854 -15.88 0.81 -6.02
CA VAL A 854 -15.73 0.85 -4.56
C VAL A 854 -14.69 1.88 -4.14
N GLN A 855 -13.47 1.76 -4.67
CA GLN A 855 -12.34 2.62 -4.27
C GLN A 855 -12.58 4.09 -4.63
N SER A 856 -13.12 4.34 -5.81
CA SER A 856 -13.41 5.70 -6.28
C SER A 856 -14.58 6.31 -5.48
N SER A 857 -15.56 5.52 -5.03
CA SER A 857 -16.63 6.02 -4.15
C SER A 857 -16.11 6.31 -2.73
N ALA A 858 -15.08 5.62 -2.26
CA ALA A 858 -14.40 5.97 -1.01
C ALA A 858 -13.64 7.30 -1.13
N VAL A 859 -13.08 7.60 -2.31
CA VAL A 859 -12.50 8.92 -2.59
C VAL A 859 -13.60 10.01 -2.62
N ASP A 860 -14.78 9.72 -3.15
CA ASP A 860 -15.92 10.63 -3.07
C ASP A 860 -16.29 10.97 -1.63
N PHE A 861 -16.31 9.95 -0.75
CA PHE A 861 -16.52 10.13 0.68
C PHE A 861 -15.48 11.08 1.28
N LEU A 862 -14.19 10.84 0.99
CA LEU A 862 -13.10 11.68 1.51
C LEU A 862 -13.23 13.12 1.02
N HIS A 863 -13.52 13.35 -0.26
CA HIS A 863 -13.72 14.69 -0.79
C HIS A 863 -14.90 15.42 -0.12
N LEU A 864 -16.03 14.73 0.08
CA LEU A 864 -17.18 15.27 0.81
C LEU A 864 -16.80 15.63 2.26
N LEU A 865 -16.04 14.76 2.93
CA LEU A 865 -15.60 14.98 4.31
C LEU A 865 -14.68 16.19 4.43
N LEU A 866 -13.65 16.30 3.57
CA LEU A 866 -12.71 17.42 3.58
C LEU A 866 -13.41 18.75 3.28
N VAL A 867 -14.33 18.79 2.31
CA VAL A 867 -15.10 19.99 1.97
C VAL A 867 -16.06 20.37 3.10
N SER A 868 -16.77 19.40 3.67
CA SER A 868 -17.68 19.61 4.81
C SER A 868 -16.93 20.15 6.03
N MET A 869 -15.77 19.56 6.35
CA MET A 869 -14.90 20.03 7.44
C MET A 869 -14.42 21.46 7.22
N ARG A 870 -13.92 21.78 6.02
CA ARG A 870 -13.49 23.15 5.72
C ARG A 870 -14.63 24.15 5.83
N TRP A 871 -15.82 23.79 5.36
CA TRP A 871 -17.01 24.63 5.48
C TRP A 871 -17.42 24.84 6.94
N LEU A 872 -17.49 23.78 7.76
CA LEU A 872 -17.81 23.88 9.18
C LEU A 872 -16.78 24.74 9.93
N CYS A 873 -15.48 24.50 9.68
CA CYS A 873 -14.42 25.25 10.34
C CYS A 873 -14.47 26.74 9.97
N SER A 874 -14.70 27.06 8.70
CA SER A 874 -14.85 28.45 8.25
C SER A 874 -16.12 29.11 8.81
N LYS A 875 -17.25 28.40 8.81
CA LYS A 875 -18.55 28.94 9.27
C LYS A 875 -18.56 29.23 10.77
N TYR A 876 -17.89 28.39 11.56
CA TYR A 876 -17.90 28.51 13.02
C TYR A 876 -16.61 29.09 13.60
N ASP A 877 -15.67 29.57 12.77
CA ASP A 877 -14.39 30.11 13.25
C ASP A 877 -13.65 29.09 14.14
N ILE A 878 -13.43 27.90 13.59
CA ILE A 878 -12.58 26.87 14.17
C ILE A 878 -11.25 26.91 13.41
N PRO A 879 -10.14 27.31 14.05
CA PRO A 879 -8.84 27.47 13.41
C PRO A 879 -8.15 26.11 13.21
N ALA A 880 -8.78 25.24 12.42
CA ALA A 880 -8.27 23.92 12.09
C ALA A 880 -7.46 23.96 10.80
N ARG A 881 -6.30 23.29 10.80
CA ARG A 881 -5.46 23.07 9.62
C ARG A 881 -5.43 21.60 9.25
N PHE A 882 -5.60 21.29 7.97
CA PHE A 882 -5.49 19.92 7.49
C PHE A 882 -4.05 19.42 7.62
N VAL A 883 -3.85 18.29 8.31
CA VAL A 883 -2.51 17.71 8.53
C VAL A 883 -2.22 16.73 7.41
N ILE A 884 -3.00 15.65 7.34
CA ILE A 884 -2.89 14.63 6.31
C ILE A 884 -4.12 13.73 6.32
N SER A 885 -4.34 13.03 5.20
CA SER A 885 -5.17 11.84 5.14
C SER A 885 -4.32 10.64 4.74
N ILE A 886 -4.39 9.56 5.51
CA ILE A 886 -3.64 8.32 5.28
C ILE A 886 -4.66 7.19 5.30
N HIS A 887 -4.89 6.55 4.15
CA HIS A 887 -5.94 5.55 3.99
C HIS A 887 -7.33 6.14 4.29
N ASP A 888 -7.99 5.67 5.33
CA ASP A 888 -9.29 6.06 5.89
C ASP A 888 -9.18 7.03 7.08
N GLU A 889 -7.95 7.37 7.50
CA GLU A 889 -7.69 8.32 8.56
C GLU A 889 -7.63 9.76 8.02
N VAL A 890 -8.24 10.70 8.74
CA VAL A 890 -8.13 12.14 8.48
C VAL A 890 -7.69 12.85 9.75
N ARG A 891 -6.65 13.68 9.66
CA ARG A 891 -6.06 14.38 10.81
C ARG A 891 -5.99 15.89 10.56
N TYR A 892 -6.25 16.65 11.61
CA TYR A 892 -6.23 18.11 11.64
C TYR A 892 -5.42 18.61 12.84
N LEU A 893 -4.83 19.79 12.72
CA LEU A 893 -4.16 20.51 13.80
C LEU A 893 -5.05 21.66 14.26
N VAL A 894 -5.21 21.83 15.57
CA VAL A 894 -6.07 22.87 16.15
C VAL A 894 -5.54 23.32 17.51
N PRO A 895 -5.78 24.57 17.95
CA PRO A 895 -5.54 24.98 19.32
C PRO A 895 -6.27 24.06 20.32
N LYS A 896 -5.64 23.79 21.46
CA LYS A 896 -6.13 22.83 22.46
C LYS A 896 -7.56 23.16 22.93
N GLU A 897 -7.88 24.44 23.07
CA GLU A 897 -9.20 24.94 23.48
C GLU A 897 -10.31 24.62 22.47
N ASP A 898 -9.98 24.51 21.19
CA ASP A 898 -10.91 24.26 20.10
C ASP A 898 -11.00 22.77 19.71
N ALA A 899 -10.19 21.90 20.32
CA ALA A 899 -10.21 20.48 20.07
C ALA A 899 -11.62 19.86 20.25
N PRO A 900 -12.41 20.14 21.32
CA PRO A 900 -13.77 19.63 21.44
C PRO A 900 -14.70 20.09 20.31
N ARG A 901 -14.60 21.36 19.90
CA ARG A 901 -15.42 21.95 18.82
C ARG A 901 -15.06 21.31 17.48
N LEU A 902 -13.78 21.08 17.21
CA LEU A 902 -13.33 20.40 16.01
C LEU A 902 -13.76 18.93 15.99
N SER A 903 -13.70 18.23 17.13
CA SER A 903 -14.21 16.86 17.24
C SER A 903 -15.70 16.77 16.93
N LEU A 904 -16.51 17.73 17.42
CA LEU A 904 -17.92 17.81 17.07
C LEU A 904 -18.12 18.11 15.58
N ALA A 905 -17.33 19.01 15.01
CA ALA A 905 -17.40 19.31 13.58
C ALA A 905 -17.11 18.07 12.74
N LEU A 906 -16.13 17.25 13.15
CA LEU A 906 -15.76 16.01 12.48
C LEU A 906 -16.86 14.95 12.55
N MET A 907 -17.50 14.79 13.72
CA MET A 907 -18.67 13.92 13.89
C MET A 907 -19.84 14.35 12.99
N ILE A 908 -20.16 15.64 12.95
CA ILE A 908 -21.22 16.21 12.12
C ILE A 908 -20.88 16.06 10.63
N ALA A 909 -19.63 16.31 10.24
CA ALA A 909 -19.18 16.19 8.86
C ALA A 909 -19.35 14.74 8.36
N HIS A 910 -18.97 13.76 9.16
CA HIS A 910 -19.14 12.34 8.85
C HIS A 910 -20.62 11.95 8.71
N MET A 911 -21.47 12.41 9.63
CA MET A 911 -22.92 12.22 9.54
C MET A 911 -23.49 12.84 8.26
N HIS A 912 -23.13 14.08 7.93
CA HIS A 912 -23.55 14.74 6.69
C HIS A 912 -23.12 13.96 5.44
N VAL A 913 -21.87 13.49 5.40
CA VAL A 913 -21.33 12.73 4.28
C VAL A 913 -22.13 11.45 4.08
N ARG A 914 -22.35 10.66 5.15
CA ARG A 914 -23.10 9.41 5.05
C ARG A 914 -24.57 9.63 4.70
N ALA A 915 -25.21 10.64 5.29
CA ALA A 915 -26.58 11.00 4.94
C ALA A 915 -26.69 11.40 3.46
N TYR A 916 -25.78 12.23 2.96
CA TYR A 916 -25.75 12.65 1.56
C TYR A 916 -25.55 11.46 0.62
N MET A 917 -24.60 10.56 0.94
CA MET A 917 -24.35 9.36 0.15
C MET A 917 -25.55 8.41 0.14
N SER A 918 -26.15 8.11 1.30
CA SER A 918 -27.37 7.28 1.39
C SER A 918 -28.50 7.88 0.55
N ASN A 919 -28.77 9.17 0.71
CA ASN A 919 -29.85 9.85 0.00
C ASN A 919 -29.61 9.86 -1.52
N THR A 920 -28.36 10.06 -1.95
CA THR A 920 -28.01 10.09 -3.39
C THR A 920 -28.26 8.75 -4.08
N VAL A 921 -28.18 7.64 -3.35
CA VAL A 921 -28.49 6.29 -3.87
C VAL A 921 -29.92 5.84 -3.57
N GLY A 922 -30.76 6.75 -3.05
CA GLY A 922 -32.19 6.49 -2.84
C GLY A 922 -32.57 5.88 -1.49
N ILE A 923 -31.68 5.96 -0.49
CA ILE A 923 -31.96 5.56 0.90
C ILE A 923 -32.09 6.81 1.78
N GLU A 924 -33.27 7.02 2.35
CA GLU A 924 -33.58 8.25 3.09
C GLU A 924 -33.25 8.15 4.60
N GLN A 925 -32.83 6.98 5.06
CA GLN A 925 -32.44 6.75 6.46
C GLN A 925 -30.92 6.64 6.63
N LEU A 926 -30.43 7.16 7.75
CA LEU A 926 -29.06 6.96 8.20
C LEU A 926 -29.08 6.23 9.56
N PRO A 927 -28.61 4.97 9.63
CA PRO A 927 -28.53 4.26 10.89
C PRO A 927 -27.56 4.93 11.88
N LEU A 928 -27.95 4.97 13.16
CA LEU A 928 -27.12 5.57 14.22
C LEU A 928 -25.75 4.91 14.34
N SER A 929 -25.66 3.59 14.16
CA SER A 929 -24.42 2.81 14.29
C SER A 929 -23.32 3.23 13.31
N VAL A 930 -23.68 3.90 12.21
CA VAL A 930 -22.72 4.41 11.22
C VAL A 930 -22.69 5.93 11.15
N ALA A 931 -23.63 6.64 11.80
CA ALA A 931 -23.76 8.09 11.67
C ALA A 931 -22.52 8.83 12.17
N PHE A 932 -21.95 8.38 13.28
CA PHE A 932 -20.80 8.97 13.93
C PHE A 932 -19.57 8.08 13.81
N PHE A 933 -18.38 8.66 13.99
CA PHE A 933 -17.19 7.86 14.22
C PHE A 933 -17.31 7.11 15.54
N SER A 934 -16.73 5.92 15.64
CA SER A 934 -16.65 5.19 16.91
C SER A 934 -15.97 6.04 17.99
N LYS A 935 -14.92 6.77 17.60
CA LYS A 935 -14.23 7.75 18.43
C LYS A 935 -13.53 8.80 17.57
N VAL A 936 -13.36 9.99 18.12
CA VAL A 936 -12.43 11.01 17.59
C VAL A 936 -11.21 11.06 18.49
N ASP A 937 -10.05 10.80 17.90
CA ASP A 937 -8.76 10.83 18.58
C ASP A 937 -8.26 12.27 18.73
N VAL A 938 -7.79 12.62 19.91
CA VAL A 938 -7.18 13.91 20.27
C VAL A 938 -5.86 13.66 20.96
N ASP A 939 -4.76 14.06 20.32
CA ASP A 939 -3.41 13.72 20.75
C ASP A 939 -2.43 14.87 20.47
N THR A 940 -1.25 14.84 21.07
CA THR A 940 -0.08 15.62 20.61
C THR A 940 0.75 14.88 19.58
N VAL A 941 0.57 13.55 19.43
CA VAL A 941 1.38 12.71 18.56
C VAL A 941 0.52 12.05 17.48
N LEU A 942 1.01 12.00 16.25
CA LEU A 942 0.35 11.26 15.18
C LEU A 942 0.60 9.75 15.35
N ARG A 943 -0.38 9.06 15.93
CA ARG A 943 -0.41 7.60 16.07
C ARG A 943 -1.79 7.04 15.79
N LYS A 944 -1.86 5.72 15.57
CA LYS A 944 -3.10 5.02 15.23
C LYS A 944 -4.12 5.07 16.38
N GLU A 945 -3.63 4.83 17.60
CA GLU A 945 -4.44 4.85 18.80
C GLU A 945 -3.79 5.79 19.81
N PRO A 946 -4.56 6.65 20.49
CA PRO A 946 -4.01 7.63 21.43
C PRO A 946 -3.25 7.02 22.62
N THR A 947 -3.48 5.75 22.92
CA THR A 947 -2.84 5.02 24.02
C THR A 947 -1.70 4.10 23.55
N LEU A 948 -1.42 4.07 22.23
CA LEU A 948 -0.34 3.25 21.70
C LEU A 948 0.99 3.77 22.25
N LYS A 949 1.72 2.91 22.96
CA LYS A 949 3.02 3.26 23.53
C LYS A 949 4.00 3.59 22.41
N CYS A 950 4.60 4.77 22.48
CA CYS A 950 5.67 5.21 21.60
C CYS A 950 6.75 5.92 22.41
N GLU A 951 7.99 5.82 21.95
CA GLU A 951 9.15 6.47 22.56
C GLU A 951 9.77 7.43 21.55
N ASN A 952 10.18 8.60 22.04
CA ASN A 952 10.98 9.55 21.29
C ASN A 952 12.43 9.04 21.20
N PRO A 953 13.23 9.54 20.25
CA PRO A 953 14.63 9.12 20.10
C PRO A 953 15.52 9.39 21.32
N ASP A 954 15.16 10.35 22.16
CA ASP A 954 15.85 10.66 23.43
C ASP A 954 15.40 9.77 24.61
N GLY A 955 14.55 8.77 24.35
CA GLY A 955 13.99 7.88 25.37
C GLY A 955 12.81 8.46 26.13
N THR A 956 12.41 9.71 25.87
CA THR A 956 11.21 10.27 26.50
C THR A 956 9.95 9.65 25.91
N ARG A 957 8.89 9.54 26.71
CA ARG A 957 7.60 9.01 26.27
C ARG A 957 6.57 10.14 26.19
N PRO A 958 5.99 10.42 25.01
CA PRO A 958 4.86 11.31 24.90
C PRO A 958 3.67 10.84 25.76
N GLU A 959 2.94 11.80 26.33
CA GLU A 959 1.71 11.53 27.09
C GLU A 959 0.68 10.79 26.22
N ASP A 960 -0.13 9.94 26.85
CA ASP A 960 -1.23 9.27 26.16
C ASP A 960 -2.32 10.29 25.78
N GLY A 961 -2.82 10.20 24.56
CA GLY A 961 -3.92 11.03 24.08
C GLY A 961 -5.28 10.51 24.54
N GLN A 962 -6.35 11.09 24.02
CA GLN A 962 -7.73 10.74 24.36
C GLN A 962 -8.52 10.36 23.11
N GLY A 963 -9.45 9.42 23.25
CA GLY A 963 -10.47 9.15 22.24
C GLY A 963 -11.83 9.51 22.82
N TRP A 964 -12.57 10.40 22.15
CA TRP A 964 -13.89 10.85 22.61
C TRP A 964 -15.00 10.23 21.76
N THR A 965 -16.02 9.66 22.41
CA THR A 965 -17.25 9.25 21.73
C THR A 965 -18.13 10.46 21.41
N ILE A 966 -19.23 10.27 20.70
CA ILE A 966 -20.18 11.35 20.44
C ILE A 966 -20.76 11.91 21.76
N GLU A 967 -21.04 11.07 22.75
CA GLU A 967 -21.56 11.49 24.06
C GLU A 967 -20.54 12.35 24.83
N ASP A 968 -19.26 11.98 24.79
CA ASP A 968 -18.19 12.77 25.39
C ASP A 968 -18.07 14.14 24.72
N VAL A 969 -18.06 14.17 23.39
CA VAL A 969 -17.96 15.41 22.61
C VAL A 969 -19.15 16.33 22.87
N LEU A 970 -20.38 15.80 22.93
CA LEU A 970 -21.58 16.58 23.25
C LEU A 970 -21.50 17.21 24.65
N ARG A 971 -20.99 16.47 25.64
CA ARG A 971 -20.78 16.97 27.00
C ARG A 971 -19.74 18.08 27.06
N LEU A 972 -18.63 17.93 26.35
CA LEU A 972 -17.54 18.90 26.31
C LEU A 972 -17.93 20.20 25.58
N THR A 973 -18.82 20.12 24.60
CA THR A 973 -19.20 21.26 23.74
C THR A 973 -20.56 21.88 24.11
N GLY A 974 -21.33 21.24 24.99
CA GLY A 974 -22.75 21.59 25.20
C GLY A 974 -23.58 21.44 23.92
N GLY A 975 -23.16 20.58 22.98
CA GLY A 975 -23.82 20.37 21.70
C GLY A 975 -23.70 21.53 20.70
N SER A 976 -22.77 22.47 20.89
CA SER A 976 -22.62 23.64 20.04
C SER A 976 -21.22 23.76 19.42
N LEU A 977 -21.19 24.11 18.14
CA LEU A 977 -19.95 24.49 17.45
C LEU A 977 -19.56 25.96 17.67
N ARG A 978 -20.43 26.77 18.27
CA ARG A 978 -20.13 28.19 18.52
C ARG A 978 -19.17 28.32 19.70
N LYS A 979 -18.30 29.35 19.66
CA LYS A 979 -17.49 29.72 20.83
C LYS A 979 -18.43 30.02 22.01
N PRO A 980 -18.13 29.54 23.24
CA PRO A 980 -18.85 29.95 24.43
C PRO A 980 -18.80 31.48 24.53
N SER A 981 -19.94 32.14 24.69
CA SER A 981 -19.98 33.60 24.78
C SER A 981 -19.25 34.07 26.04
N THR A 982 -18.04 34.59 25.90
CA THR A 982 -17.37 35.41 26.93
C THR A 982 -18.04 36.78 26.97
N ASN A 983 -19.25 36.86 27.53
CA ASN A 983 -19.91 38.04 28.12
C ASN A 983 -21.44 37.88 28.11
N ARG A 984 -21.98 37.37 29.23
CA ARG A 984 -23.20 37.86 29.90
C ARG A 984 -23.08 37.54 31.39
N ILE A 985 -22.10 38.15 32.04
CA ILE A 985 -22.16 38.43 33.48
C ILE A 985 -22.31 39.95 33.55
N GLY A 986 -23.55 40.41 33.64
CA GLY A 986 -23.94 41.80 33.52
C GLY A 986 -25.35 41.87 32.96
N ASP A 987 -26.30 42.22 33.82
CA ASP A 987 -27.74 42.37 33.59
C ASP A 987 -28.53 41.09 33.31
N GLN A 988 -28.75 40.29 34.38
CA GLN A 988 -30.10 39.91 34.85
C GLN A 988 -30.02 39.56 36.35
N ASN A 989 -29.95 40.57 37.21
CA ASN A 989 -30.30 40.42 38.62
C ASN A 989 -31.83 40.51 38.75
N SER A 990 -32.52 39.38 38.61
CA SER A 990 -33.77 39.11 39.32
C SER A 990 -34.19 37.64 39.15
N GLY A 991 -33.96 36.84 40.20
CA GLY A 991 -34.80 35.68 40.54
C GLY A 991 -34.44 34.33 39.92
N ASN A 992 -33.47 33.63 40.52
CA ASN A 992 -33.65 32.27 41.07
C ASN A 992 -32.28 31.72 41.49
N GLU A 993 -31.96 31.88 42.78
CA GLU A 993 -30.95 31.08 43.48
C GLU A 993 -31.46 29.64 43.54
N ASN A 994 -30.82 28.70 42.82
CA ASN A 994 -30.73 27.26 43.11
C ASN A 994 -30.03 26.50 41.96
N GLY A 995 -28.75 26.78 41.71
CA GLY A 995 -27.97 26.02 40.72
C GLY A 995 -26.46 26.14 40.80
N TYR A 996 -25.92 26.78 41.84
CA TYR A 996 -24.49 27.09 41.93
C TYR A 996 -23.67 26.14 42.84
N GLU A 997 -24.28 25.09 43.39
CA GLU A 997 -23.55 24.08 44.17
C GLU A 997 -23.10 22.85 43.36
N ASP A 998 -23.78 22.46 42.28
CA ASP A 998 -23.45 21.23 41.52
C ASP A 998 -22.18 21.30 40.65
N ILE A 999 -21.64 22.49 40.38
CA ILE A 999 -20.45 22.64 39.50
C ILE A 999 -19.14 22.57 40.30
N LYS A 1000 -19.18 22.72 41.63
CA LYS A 1000 -17.98 22.60 42.47
C LYS A 1000 -17.70 21.17 42.94
N GLU A 1001 -18.70 20.29 43.00
CA GLU A 1001 -18.49 18.88 43.35
C GLU A 1001 -17.89 18.06 42.19
N ALA A 1002 -18.22 18.37 40.94
CA ALA A 1002 -17.62 17.69 39.77
C ALA A 1002 -16.11 17.96 39.60
N LYS A 1003 -15.57 19.06 40.16
CA LYS A 1003 -14.13 19.38 40.09
C LYS A 1003 -13.29 18.78 41.22
N ARG A 1004 -13.90 18.17 42.24
CA ARG A 1004 -13.17 17.49 43.34
C ARG A 1004 -13.12 15.97 43.23
N SER A 1005 -13.92 15.36 42.37
CA SER A 1005 -13.88 13.89 42.14
C SER A 1005 -13.02 13.47 40.94
N ALA A 1006 -12.21 14.38 40.40
CA ALA A 1006 -11.27 14.12 39.29
C ALA A 1006 -9.83 14.58 39.62
N ILE A 1007 -9.44 14.46 40.90
CA ILE A 1007 -8.04 14.45 41.36
C ILE A 1007 -7.78 13.09 42.01
#